data_AF-A0A673M0S4-F1
#
_entry.id   AF-A0A673M0S4-F1
#
_cell.length_a   1.000
_cell.length_b   1.000
_cell.length_c   1.000
_cell.angle_alpha   90.00
_cell.angle_beta   90.00
_cell.angle_gamma   90.00
#
_symmetry.space_group_name_H-M   'P 1'
#
loop_
_entity.id
_entity.type
_entity.pdbx_description
1 polymer ?
#
loop_
_entity_poly.entity_id
_entity_poly.type
_entity_poly.pdbx_seq_one_letter_code
_entity_poly.pdbx_strand_id
1 'polypeptide(L)'
;CLIKRGLLLLLQLITFLSLYLSATAQTDESDTFAFFHEGAQGCLGVRDHMLYLSSSCKGDAQLWKWVTRGRLFNIGSSLCLGITTGNVSTSGNKSPLGVFRCDYEPPRVRWTWSCSKFLETLESSLPSPKLLLDTGNVSAAASPPARSPSQKSLWRVYDDNQDLCAKSYREIYTIQGNSHGSPCYFPFLYDGQWFHSCTSVGREDGFHWCATTHDYGKDQRWGFCPVKSTDCETFWDINPLMDNCYQFNFQATLSWSETRTSCQQQGADLLSITKVEEQIFINGLLTGYSATLWMGLNDLDLNGGWQWADSAPLKYLNWEAEMPSYDEEENCGVISTDAQGRWHNRDCSVALPYICKKRPNATLDPFTTDSWADDGRYQCDVGWQNFQAGCYRLNSDNLDWSSAHKMCQKMEANLVSIHTLPELEFITKHMKKDIEELWIGLHDTAMQMNFEWTDHTPVIFTYWHPFEPNNFRNVNEDCVTIWGPEGRWNDSPCNYSLPSICKKAAQKADDRIEDHGCKRGWRWHSPSCFKVGEESLTFNDAKGMCASNNATLVIINNRFEQAFVSSLVFGRSDDQFWLGLYNDNSTGTFRWITGEELTYTNWNRDEPAQIKAGCVVMVAGQAMGLWEVKDCASVRSKYICKQNQDSLIPSPPVPQPTPSLTGSCPSGWKSTNKFRYCYKVCLFVLYIEARHTQNKAAWGAMADQETR
;
A
#
# COMPACT_ATOMS: atom_id res chain seq x y z
N CYS A 1 -39.72 -34.57 30.68
CA CYS A 1 -38.69 -34.44 29.60
C CYS A 1 -38.90 -33.24 28.68
N LEU A 2 -40.11 -32.94 28.20
CA LEU A 2 -40.37 -31.82 27.27
C LEU A 2 -40.04 -30.42 27.84
N ILE A 3 -40.29 -30.18 29.13
CA ILE A 3 -39.99 -28.89 29.77
C ILE A 3 -38.48 -28.65 29.95
N LYS A 4 -37.70 -29.72 30.21
CA LYS A 4 -36.23 -29.62 30.28
C LYS A 4 -35.58 -29.38 28.91
N ARG A 5 -36.17 -29.88 27.82
CA ARG A 5 -35.71 -29.57 26.45
C ARG A 5 -36.07 -28.16 26.00
N GLY A 6 -37.25 -27.65 26.39
CA GLY A 6 -37.65 -26.27 26.11
C GLY A 6 -36.77 -25.23 26.82
N LEU A 7 -36.39 -25.48 28.07
CA LEU A 7 -35.50 -24.59 28.82
C LEU A 7 -34.06 -24.61 28.29
N LEU A 8 -33.58 -25.76 27.80
CA LEU A 8 -32.26 -25.87 27.18
C LEU A 8 -32.19 -25.12 25.84
N LEU A 9 -33.25 -25.18 25.02
CA LEU A 9 -33.37 -24.45 23.77
C LEU A 9 -33.48 -22.93 24.00
N LEU A 10 -34.19 -22.50 25.05
CA LEU A 10 -34.30 -21.08 25.40
C LEU A 10 -32.97 -20.51 25.92
N LEU A 11 -32.24 -21.27 26.75
CA LEU A 11 -30.90 -20.88 27.18
C LEU A 11 -29.91 -20.86 26.01
N GLN A 12 -30.00 -21.81 25.07
CA GLN A 12 -29.17 -21.81 23.86
C GLN A 12 -29.47 -20.62 22.94
N LEU A 13 -30.74 -20.22 22.79
CA LEU A 13 -31.13 -19.03 22.04
C LEU A 13 -30.66 -17.73 22.70
N ILE A 14 -30.73 -17.62 24.03
CA ILE A 14 -30.27 -16.42 24.76
C ILE A 14 -28.74 -16.34 24.73
N THR A 15 -28.02 -17.47 24.82
CA THR A 15 -26.56 -17.48 24.63
C THR A 15 -26.15 -17.17 23.19
N PHE A 16 -26.89 -17.64 22.18
CA PHE A 16 -26.65 -17.27 20.78
C PHE A 16 -26.95 -15.80 20.50
N LEU A 17 -28.02 -15.23 21.07
CA LEU A 17 -28.29 -13.78 20.97
C LEU A 17 -27.23 -12.95 21.69
N SER A 18 -26.72 -13.36 22.85
CA SER A 18 -25.62 -12.63 23.51
C SER A 18 -24.26 -12.77 22.79
N LEU A 19 -24.04 -13.89 22.10
CA LEU A 19 -22.85 -14.11 21.25
C LEU A 19 -22.94 -13.32 19.94
N TYR A 20 -24.14 -13.12 19.37
CA TYR A 20 -24.38 -12.21 18.25
C TYR A 20 -24.28 -10.73 18.65
N LEU A 21 -24.71 -10.37 19.86
CA LEU A 21 -24.48 -9.04 20.46
C LEU A 21 -23.01 -8.76 20.81
N SER A 22 -22.12 -9.73 20.61
CA SER A 22 -20.67 -9.59 20.76
C SER A 22 -19.92 -9.89 19.46
N ALA A 23 -20.63 -10.01 18.33
CA ALA A 23 -20.03 -10.20 17.00
C ALA A 23 -19.21 -8.96 16.66
N THR A 24 -17.94 -9.06 17.03
CA THR A 24 -16.81 -8.22 16.64
C THR A 24 -17.05 -6.74 16.84
N ALA A 25 -17.06 -6.33 18.12
CA ALA A 25 -16.46 -5.06 18.48
C ALA A 25 -15.08 -5.03 17.81
N GLN A 26 -14.93 -4.07 16.90
CA GLN A 26 -13.69 -3.68 16.27
C GLN A 26 -12.57 -3.73 17.32
N THR A 27 -11.72 -4.77 17.26
CA THR A 27 -10.40 -4.70 17.89
C THR A 27 -9.57 -3.77 17.02
N ASP A 28 -9.98 -2.50 16.98
CA ASP A 28 -9.10 -1.42 16.60
C ASP A 28 -8.06 -1.36 17.71
N GLU A 29 -6.78 -1.38 17.36
CA GLU A 29 -5.81 -0.69 18.18
C GLU A 29 -6.42 0.67 18.53
N SER A 30 -6.60 0.96 19.81
CA SER A 30 -7.27 2.18 20.25
C SER A 30 -6.58 3.38 19.59
N ASP A 31 -7.25 4.00 18.61
CA ASP A 31 -6.72 5.13 17.85
C ASP A 31 -6.73 6.44 18.66
N THR A 32 -7.19 6.33 19.91
CA THR A 32 -7.01 7.31 20.97
C THR A 32 -5.63 7.23 21.59
N PHE A 33 -5.09 8.37 21.99
CA PHE A 33 -3.79 8.47 22.66
C PHE A 33 -3.81 9.62 23.67
N ALA A 34 -2.83 9.64 24.58
CA ALA A 34 -2.65 10.75 25.50
C ALA A 34 -1.29 11.41 25.29
N PHE A 35 -1.21 12.72 25.56
CA PHE A 35 0.05 13.46 25.53
C PHE A 35 0.62 13.55 26.94
N PHE A 36 1.80 12.98 27.16
CA PHE A 36 2.50 12.98 28.44
C PHE A 36 3.66 13.98 28.44
N HIS A 37 3.78 14.75 29.51
CA HIS A 37 4.88 15.68 29.72
C HIS A 37 5.85 15.12 30.79
N GLU A 38 7.08 14.80 30.40
CA GLU A 38 8.08 14.16 31.27
C GLU A 38 8.49 15.04 32.47
N GLY A 39 8.68 16.35 32.28
CA GLY A 39 9.09 17.24 33.38
C GLY A 39 8.02 17.51 34.45
N ALA A 40 6.74 17.39 34.10
CA ALA A 40 5.60 17.65 34.99
C ALA A 40 4.94 16.35 35.49
N GLN A 41 5.32 15.21 34.91
CA GLN A 41 4.80 13.87 35.24
C GLN A 41 3.26 13.82 35.17
N GLY A 42 2.70 14.31 34.06
CA GLY A 42 1.25 14.32 33.86
C GLY A 42 0.84 14.33 32.39
N CYS A 43 -0.42 13.97 32.14
CA CYS A 43 -1.04 13.94 30.82
C CYS A 43 -1.97 15.12 30.58
N LEU A 44 -1.92 15.65 29.36
CA LEU A 44 -2.77 16.75 28.91
C LEU A 44 -4.22 16.29 28.81
N GLY A 45 -5.12 16.99 29.49
CA GLY A 45 -6.54 16.77 29.37
C GLY A 45 -7.35 18.06 29.35
N VAL A 46 -8.66 17.90 29.27
CA VAL A 46 -9.63 19.00 29.22
C VAL A 46 -10.63 18.88 30.36
N ARG A 47 -10.80 19.96 31.13
CA ARG A 47 -11.80 20.08 32.20
C ARG A 47 -12.35 21.50 32.17
N ASP A 48 -13.67 21.66 32.27
CA ASP A 48 -14.34 22.96 32.26
C ASP A 48 -13.93 23.87 31.08
N HIS A 49 -13.80 23.30 29.88
CA HIS A 49 -13.33 23.99 28.65
C HIS A 49 -11.90 24.56 28.72
N MET A 50 -11.10 24.10 29.68
CA MET A 50 -9.71 24.51 29.87
C MET A 50 -8.77 23.30 29.82
N LEU A 51 -7.56 23.54 29.32
CA LEU A 51 -6.49 22.53 29.36
C LEU A 51 -6.00 22.38 30.81
N TYR A 52 -5.70 21.15 31.22
CA TYR A 52 -5.06 20.86 32.50
C TYR A 52 -4.11 19.66 32.39
N LEU A 53 -3.27 19.46 33.40
CA LEU A 53 -2.45 18.26 33.55
C LEU A 53 -3.01 17.36 34.65
N SER A 54 -3.20 16.09 34.30
CA SER A 54 -3.64 15.03 35.22
C SER A 54 -2.50 14.04 35.47
N SER A 55 -2.45 13.44 36.66
CA SER A 55 -1.57 12.30 36.92
C SER A 55 -2.07 11.01 36.26
N SER A 56 -3.36 10.93 35.93
CA SER A 56 -3.94 9.83 35.15
C SER A 56 -3.85 10.14 33.66
N CYS A 57 -3.49 9.14 32.86
CA CYS A 57 -3.39 9.24 31.39
C CYS A 57 -4.43 8.39 30.65
N LYS A 58 -5.32 7.71 31.38
CA LYS A 58 -6.27 6.73 30.83
C LYS A 58 -7.73 7.20 30.85
N GLY A 59 -8.02 8.33 31.49
CA GLY A 59 -9.39 8.87 31.54
C GLY A 59 -9.75 9.58 30.24
N ASP A 60 -11.04 9.58 29.87
CA ASP A 60 -11.54 10.21 28.64
C ASP A 60 -11.14 11.68 28.51
N ALA A 61 -11.03 12.39 29.64
CA ALA A 61 -10.57 13.77 29.67
C ALA A 61 -9.13 13.94 29.15
N GLN A 62 -8.28 12.91 29.22
CA GLN A 62 -6.90 12.89 28.72
C GLN A 62 -6.74 12.22 27.36
N LEU A 63 -7.77 11.55 26.87
CA LEU A 63 -7.72 10.87 25.58
C LEU A 63 -7.98 11.87 24.45
N TRP A 64 -7.11 11.80 23.46
CA TRP A 64 -7.12 12.59 22.23
C TRP A 64 -7.17 11.66 21.03
N LYS A 65 -7.71 12.15 19.92
CA LYS A 65 -7.81 11.43 18.67
C LYS A 65 -7.69 12.37 17.48
N TRP A 66 -7.06 11.90 16.41
CA TRP A 66 -7.09 12.59 15.14
C TRP A 66 -8.45 12.42 14.47
N VAL A 67 -9.02 13.52 13.99
CA VAL A 67 -10.30 13.52 13.28
C VAL A 67 -10.18 14.28 11.95
N THR A 68 -11.27 14.28 11.17
CA THR A 68 -11.35 14.85 9.81
C THR A 68 -10.71 16.24 9.74
N ARG A 69 -9.97 16.51 8.65
CA ARG A 69 -9.18 17.74 8.40
C ARG A 69 -7.99 17.96 9.33
N GLY A 70 -7.40 16.89 9.87
CA GLY A 70 -6.17 16.98 10.68
C GLY A 70 -6.39 17.75 11.98
N ARG A 71 -7.55 17.60 12.61
CA ARG A 71 -7.90 18.22 13.89
C ARG A 71 -7.64 17.23 15.02
N LEU A 72 -7.34 17.76 16.22
CA LEU A 72 -7.18 16.96 17.44
C LEU A 72 -8.42 17.14 18.31
N PHE A 73 -9.16 16.04 18.49
CA PHE A 73 -10.39 15.98 19.27
C PHE A 73 -10.12 15.36 20.64
N ASN A 74 -10.66 15.95 21.71
CA ASN A 74 -10.60 15.38 23.05
C ASN A 74 -11.87 14.57 23.34
N ILE A 75 -11.70 13.31 23.74
CA ILE A 75 -12.80 12.36 23.92
C ILE A 75 -13.74 12.82 25.04
N GLY A 76 -13.21 13.16 26.22
CA GLY A 76 -14.04 13.47 27.40
C GLY A 76 -14.80 14.80 27.31
N SER A 77 -14.26 15.82 26.65
CA SER A 77 -14.91 17.13 26.53
C SER A 77 -15.66 17.35 25.22
N SER A 78 -15.42 16.51 24.20
CA SER A 78 -15.92 16.71 22.84
C SER A 78 -15.50 18.05 22.19
N LEU A 79 -14.31 18.55 22.52
CA LEU A 79 -13.76 19.80 21.99
C LEU A 79 -12.48 19.53 21.17
N CYS A 80 -12.17 20.46 20.26
CA CYS A 80 -11.00 20.42 19.39
C CYS A 80 -9.91 21.36 19.89
N LEU A 81 -8.66 20.91 19.85
CA LEU A 81 -7.50 21.73 20.21
C LEU A 81 -7.21 22.77 19.11
N GLY A 82 -6.99 24.02 19.52
CA GLY A 82 -6.60 25.12 18.64
C GLY A 82 -5.56 26.05 19.27
N ILE A 83 -4.87 26.81 18.43
CA ILE A 83 -3.94 27.87 18.83
C ILE A 83 -4.41 29.22 18.29
N THR A 84 -4.44 30.25 19.15
CA THR A 84 -4.80 31.61 18.73
C THR A 84 -3.68 32.26 17.91
N THR A 85 -4.00 32.81 16.74
CA THR A 85 -3.08 33.45 15.79
C THR A 85 -3.23 34.97 15.81
N GLY A 86 -2.20 35.68 16.27
CA GLY A 86 -2.13 37.14 16.26
C GLY A 86 -1.30 37.72 17.41
N ASN A 87 -0.88 38.99 17.28
CA ASN A 87 -0.24 39.75 18.37
C ASN A 87 -1.27 40.07 19.47
N VAL A 88 -1.71 39.05 20.19
CA VAL A 88 -2.34 39.27 21.49
C VAL A 88 -1.19 39.62 22.41
N SER A 89 -1.12 40.88 22.83
CA SER A 89 -0.34 41.26 23.99
C SER A 89 -0.85 40.40 25.15
N THR A 90 -0.11 39.35 25.48
CA THR A 90 -0.42 38.45 26.59
C THR A 90 -0.32 39.25 27.88
N SER A 91 -1.41 39.92 28.23
CA SER A 91 -1.68 40.41 29.57
C SER A 91 -1.77 39.17 30.47
N GLY A 92 -0.62 38.74 31.01
CA GLY A 92 -0.49 37.72 32.06
C GLY A 92 -0.78 36.27 31.66
N ASN A 93 0.26 35.42 31.70
CA ASN A 93 0.25 33.97 31.98
C ASN A 93 -0.73 33.01 31.26
N LYS A 94 -1.50 33.41 30.23
CA LYS A 94 -2.38 32.50 29.49
C LYS A 94 -1.67 31.88 28.28
N SER A 95 -1.72 30.55 28.17
CA SER A 95 -1.23 29.80 27.00
C SER A 95 -2.00 30.20 25.74
N PRO A 96 -1.36 30.27 24.56
CA PRO A 96 -2.04 30.49 23.28
C PRO A 96 -2.85 29.26 22.82
N LEU A 97 -2.66 28.10 23.47
CA LEU A 97 -3.44 26.89 23.24
C LEU A 97 -4.74 26.90 24.04
N GLY A 98 -5.82 26.49 23.39
CA GLY A 98 -7.12 26.32 24.00
C GLY A 98 -7.94 25.24 23.29
N VAL A 99 -9.13 24.99 23.81
CA VAL A 99 -10.09 24.07 23.21
C VAL A 99 -11.33 24.81 22.72
N PHE A 100 -11.82 24.40 21.56
CA PHE A 100 -12.89 25.06 20.84
C PHE A 100 -13.91 24.02 20.35
N ARG A 101 -15.14 24.45 20.08
CA ARG A 101 -16.15 23.59 19.47
C ARG A 101 -15.69 23.18 18.07
N CYS A 102 -15.82 21.92 17.70
CA CYS A 102 -15.30 21.37 16.44
C CYS A 102 -16.14 21.72 15.19
N ASP A 103 -17.02 22.71 15.28
CA ASP A 103 -18.04 23.02 14.27
C ASP A 103 -17.62 24.07 13.24
N TYR A 104 -16.96 25.14 13.69
CA TYR A 104 -16.42 26.16 12.81
C TYR A 104 -15.07 26.65 13.32
N GLU A 105 -14.12 26.90 12.42
CA GLU A 105 -12.82 27.45 12.80
C GLU A 105 -13.03 28.87 13.31
N PRO A 106 -12.77 29.16 14.59
CA PRO A 106 -12.97 30.50 15.10
C PRO A 106 -12.01 31.47 14.39
N PRO A 107 -12.43 32.73 14.13
CA PRO A 107 -11.52 33.73 13.58
C PRO A 107 -10.25 33.83 14.42
N ARG A 108 -9.09 33.86 13.77
CA ARG A 108 -7.78 33.92 14.45
C ARG A 108 -7.48 32.71 15.34
N VAL A 109 -8.06 31.56 15.06
CA VAL A 109 -7.63 30.29 15.65
C VAL A 109 -7.19 29.39 14.50
N ARG A 110 -6.06 28.71 14.68
CA ARG A 110 -5.63 27.61 13.84
C ARG A 110 -5.77 26.32 14.63
N TRP A 111 -6.42 25.33 14.04
CA TRP A 111 -6.68 24.04 14.70
C TRP A 111 -6.41 22.82 13.82
N THR A 112 -5.84 23.06 12.64
CA THR A 112 -5.29 22.02 11.78
C THR A 112 -3.82 21.82 12.11
N TRP A 113 -3.48 20.57 12.42
CA TRP A 113 -2.17 20.19 12.90
C TRP A 113 -1.50 19.20 11.94
N SER A 114 -0.17 19.22 11.94
CA SER A 114 0.65 18.22 11.26
C SER A 114 1.25 17.31 12.33
N CYS A 115 1.02 16.00 12.24
CA CYS A 115 1.47 15.04 13.23
C CYS A 115 2.99 15.13 13.49
N SER A 116 3.79 15.38 12.45
CA SER A 116 5.26 15.45 12.55
C SER A 116 5.77 16.70 13.28
N LYS A 117 4.98 17.78 13.33
CA LYS A 117 5.36 19.07 13.94
C LYS A 117 4.60 19.36 15.23
N PHE A 118 3.61 18.54 15.58
CA PHE A 118 2.69 18.85 16.65
C PHE A 118 3.38 18.84 18.03
N LEU A 119 4.24 17.85 18.31
CA LEU A 119 4.97 17.78 19.58
C LEU A 119 5.91 18.99 19.76
N GLU A 120 6.59 19.45 18.70
CA GLU A 120 7.40 20.69 18.73
C GLU A 120 6.52 21.93 19.02
N THR A 121 5.27 21.91 18.55
CA THR A 121 4.31 23.00 18.81
C THR A 121 3.81 22.99 20.26
N LEU A 122 3.59 21.80 20.84
CA LEU A 122 3.29 21.66 22.27
C LEU A 122 4.46 22.15 23.13
N GLU A 123 5.70 21.78 22.78
CA GLU A 123 6.90 22.21 23.51
C GLU A 123 7.05 23.74 23.47
N SER A 124 6.87 24.38 22.31
CA SER A 124 6.98 25.84 22.20
C SER A 124 5.82 26.60 22.87
N SER A 125 4.61 26.04 22.87
CA SER A 125 3.41 26.71 23.40
C SER A 125 3.14 26.41 24.88
N LEU A 126 3.65 25.29 25.39
CA LEU A 126 3.55 24.81 26.77
C LEU A 126 4.90 24.23 27.27
N PRO A 127 5.98 25.04 27.34
CA PRO A 127 7.31 24.58 27.77
C PRO A 127 7.43 24.29 29.27
N SER A 128 6.45 24.78 30.07
CA SER A 128 6.40 24.57 31.51
C SER A 128 4.95 24.60 31.99
N PRO A 129 4.20 23.50 31.84
CA PRO A 129 2.76 23.43 32.14
C PRO A 129 2.45 23.43 33.65
N LYS A 130 3.36 23.94 34.50
CA LYS A 130 3.14 24.04 35.95
C LYS A 130 1.92 24.91 36.32
N LEU A 131 1.48 25.79 35.42
CA LEU A 131 0.25 26.59 35.51
C LEU A 131 -1.04 25.78 35.24
N LEU A 132 -0.92 24.54 34.76
CA LEU A 132 -2.03 23.64 34.45
C LEU A 132 -2.26 22.56 35.53
N LEU A 133 -1.48 22.59 36.62
CA LEU A 133 -1.56 21.65 37.74
C LEU A 133 -2.53 22.17 38.81
N ASP A 134 -3.50 21.35 39.20
CA ASP A 134 -4.56 21.68 40.18
C ASP A 134 -4.09 21.57 41.65
N THR A 135 -2.78 21.44 41.90
CA THR A 135 -2.26 21.24 43.25
C THR A 135 -1.74 22.54 43.84
N GLY A 136 -2.54 23.16 44.69
CA GLY A 136 -2.10 24.21 45.61
C GLY A 136 -1.11 23.67 46.63
N ASN A 137 0.15 23.46 46.21
CA ASN A 137 1.39 23.49 47.00
C ASN A 137 2.53 22.83 46.21
N VAL A 138 3.17 23.59 45.33
CA VAL A 138 4.56 23.29 44.93
C VAL A 138 5.33 24.60 44.86
N SER A 139 6.33 24.72 45.72
CA SER A 139 7.26 25.86 45.80
C SER A 139 7.83 26.20 44.42
N ALA A 140 7.82 27.48 44.07
CA ALA A 140 8.35 28.01 42.83
C ALA A 140 9.87 27.74 42.70
N ALA A 141 10.24 26.62 42.10
CA ALA A 141 11.58 26.41 41.58
C ALA A 141 11.68 27.08 40.20
N ALA A 142 12.71 27.92 40.07
CA ALA A 142 12.98 28.82 38.95
C ALA A 142 12.80 28.17 37.56
N SER A 143 12.38 29.00 36.60
CA SER A 143 12.32 28.67 35.17
C SER A 143 13.64 28.04 34.70
N PRO A 144 13.63 26.90 33.98
CA PRO A 144 14.84 26.44 33.31
C PRO A 144 15.23 27.46 32.23
N PRO A 145 16.53 27.74 32.03
CA PRO A 145 16.97 28.66 30.98
C PRO A 145 16.61 28.11 29.59
N ALA A 146 16.49 29.01 28.61
CA ALA A 146 16.25 28.70 27.21
C ALA A 146 17.19 27.58 26.72
N ARG A 147 16.61 26.51 26.17
CA ARG A 147 17.29 25.25 25.84
C ARG A 147 17.77 25.22 24.40
N SER A 148 18.88 24.52 24.20
CA SER A 148 19.56 24.29 22.92
C SER A 148 18.76 23.38 21.97
N PRO A 149 18.97 23.42 20.65
CA PRO A 149 18.20 22.68 19.65
C PRO A 149 18.36 21.14 19.64
N SER A 150 19.15 20.58 20.56
CA SER A 150 19.57 19.17 20.57
C SER A 150 19.01 18.32 21.72
N GLN A 151 18.09 18.84 22.53
CA GLN A 151 17.45 18.07 23.62
C GLN A 151 16.13 17.42 23.17
N LYS A 152 15.92 16.18 23.64
CA LYS A 152 14.70 15.38 23.46
C LYS A 152 13.48 16.17 23.98
N SER A 153 12.40 16.23 23.18
CA SER A 153 11.11 16.84 23.54
C SER A 153 10.62 16.33 24.90
N LEU A 154 10.12 17.22 25.77
CA LEU A 154 9.53 16.82 27.06
C LEU A 154 8.12 16.24 26.86
N TRP A 155 7.46 16.62 25.77
CA TRP A 155 6.19 16.05 25.34
C TRP A 155 6.41 14.78 24.50
N ARG A 156 5.68 13.72 24.86
CA ARG A 156 5.62 12.46 24.12
C ARG A 156 4.21 11.86 24.13
N VAL A 157 3.96 10.91 23.24
CA VAL A 157 2.74 10.08 23.31
C VAL A 157 2.87 9.12 24.52
N TYR A 158 1.79 8.95 25.27
CA TYR A 158 1.73 8.06 26.43
C TYR A 158 1.53 6.60 26.01
N ASP A 159 2.18 5.67 26.72
CA ASP A 159 2.14 4.21 26.54
C ASP A 159 2.57 3.65 25.17
N ASP A 160 2.83 4.50 24.18
CA ASP A 160 3.23 4.10 22.84
C ASP A 160 4.62 4.65 22.52
N ASN A 161 5.60 3.77 22.30
CA ASN A 161 6.88 4.15 21.67
C ASN A 161 6.72 4.48 20.17
N GLN A 162 5.49 4.69 19.71
CA GLN A 162 5.11 4.95 18.34
C GLN A 162 5.04 6.45 18.05
N ASP A 163 5.36 6.81 16.80
CA ASP A 163 5.23 8.16 16.29
C ASP A 163 3.75 8.61 16.24
N LEU A 164 3.48 9.88 16.55
CA LEU A 164 2.13 10.44 16.51
C LEU A 164 1.51 10.33 15.10
N CYS A 165 2.35 10.29 14.06
CA CYS A 165 1.91 10.09 12.68
C CYS A 165 1.41 8.67 12.38
N ALA A 166 1.83 7.67 13.17
CA ALA A 166 1.31 6.30 13.06
C ALA A 166 -0.19 6.22 13.40
N LYS A 167 -0.68 7.14 14.24
CA LYS A 167 -2.10 7.22 14.67
C LYS A 167 -2.93 8.23 13.86
N SER A 168 -2.45 8.64 12.69
CA SER A 168 -3.14 9.66 11.88
C SER A 168 -4.55 9.25 11.47
N TYR A 169 -5.44 10.24 11.35
CA TYR A 169 -6.81 10.03 10.90
C TYR A 169 -6.83 9.46 9.48
N ARG A 170 -7.58 8.37 9.30
CA ARG A 170 -7.87 7.78 7.99
C ARG A 170 -9.31 8.07 7.63
N GLU A 171 -9.54 8.56 6.42
CA GLU A 171 -10.89 8.74 5.90
C GLU A 171 -11.61 7.39 5.84
N ILE A 172 -12.85 7.33 6.31
CA ILE A 172 -13.67 6.12 6.30
C ILE A 172 -14.75 6.30 5.26
N TYR A 173 -14.66 5.62 4.12
CA TYR A 173 -15.62 5.78 3.03
C TYR A 173 -16.91 5.04 3.36
N THR A 174 -18.05 5.73 3.19
CA THR A 174 -19.34 5.15 3.55
C THR A 174 -19.84 4.14 2.52
N ILE A 175 -20.56 3.12 2.99
CA ILE A 175 -21.22 2.11 2.18
C ILE A 175 -22.73 2.41 2.15
N GLN A 176 -23.32 2.36 0.96
CA GLN A 176 -24.72 2.79 0.71
C GLN A 176 -25.03 4.20 1.27
N GLY A 177 -26.21 4.37 1.89
CA GLY A 177 -26.68 5.66 2.39
C GLY A 177 -27.05 6.65 1.28
N ASN A 178 -27.09 7.93 1.62
CA ASN A 178 -27.49 9.02 0.73
C ASN A 178 -26.35 10.03 0.47
N SER A 179 -25.11 9.60 0.72
CA SER A 179 -23.91 10.44 0.62
C SER A 179 -22.97 10.03 -0.50
N HIS A 180 -23.41 9.14 -1.39
CA HIS A 180 -22.65 8.71 -2.56
C HIS A 180 -21.22 8.22 -2.24
N GLY A 181 -21.04 7.52 -1.13
CA GLY A 181 -19.74 6.99 -0.71
C GLY A 181 -18.81 8.01 -0.04
N SER A 182 -19.26 9.25 0.16
CA SER A 182 -18.47 10.29 0.84
C SER A 182 -17.93 9.79 2.19
N PRO A 183 -16.71 10.19 2.58
CA PRO A 183 -16.13 9.74 3.83
C PRO A 183 -16.87 10.30 5.05
N CYS A 184 -16.80 9.57 6.16
CA CYS A 184 -17.31 10.01 7.44
C CYS A 184 -16.71 11.36 7.85
N TYR A 185 -17.54 12.21 8.45
CA TYR A 185 -17.12 13.48 9.03
C TYR A 185 -17.05 13.35 10.55
N PHE A 186 -15.85 13.31 11.10
CA PHE A 186 -15.64 13.25 12.54
C PHE A 186 -15.06 14.57 13.11
N PRO A 187 -15.55 15.01 14.28
CA PRO A 187 -16.79 14.57 14.92
C PRO A 187 -18.03 15.12 14.17
N PHE A 188 -19.15 14.40 14.26
CA PHE A 188 -20.46 14.88 13.78
C PHE A 188 -21.48 15.00 14.92
N LEU A 189 -22.44 15.91 14.77
CA LEU A 189 -23.53 16.14 15.70
C LEU A 189 -24.76 15.32 15.28
N TYR A 190 -25.28 14.50 16.19
CA TYR A 190 -26.55 13.77 16.03
C TYR A 190 -27.33 13.79 17.34
N ASP A 191 -28.59 14.21 17.29
CA ASP A 191 -29.50 14.28 18.44
C ASP A 191 -28.89 15.00 19.68
N GLY A 192 -28.19 16.11 19.44
CA GLY A 192 -27.54 16.90 20.49
C GLY A 192 -26.25 16.28 21.06
N GLN A 193 -25.78 15.16 20.53
CA GLN A 193 -24.56 14.46 20.96
C GLN A 193 -23.49 14.45 19.87
N TRP A 194 -22.23 14.55 20.28
CA TRP A 194 -21.07 14.48 19.39
C TRP A 194 -20.56 13.06 19.25
N PHE A 195 -20.42 12.59 18.01
CA PHE A 195 -19.86 11.28 17.69
C PHE A 195 -18.51 11.44 17.00
N HIS A 196 -17.50 10.74 17.51
CA HIS A 196 -16.12 10.75 17.00
C HIS A 196 -15.71 9.38 16.39
N SER A 197 -16.69 8.50 16.22
CA SER A 197 -16.55 7.17 15.62
C SER A 197 -17.91 6.73 15.07
N CYS A 198 -17.91 5.65 14.31
CA CYS A 198 -19.14 5.06 13.79
C CYS A 198 -20.05 4.57 14.91
N THR A 199 -21.34 4.84 14.81
CA THR A 199 -22.31 4.57 15.89
C THR A 199 -23.48 3.75 15.37
N SER A 200 -24.09 2.92 16.22
CA SER A 200 -25.37 2.26 15.96
C SER A 200 -26.55 3.03 16.56
N VAL A 201 -26.28 4.13 17.29
CA VAL A 201 -27.32 4.95 17.92
C VAL A 201 -28.27 5.49 16.85
N GLY A 202 -29.57 5.42 17.12
CA GLY A 202 -30.63 5.82 16.18
C GLY A 202 -31.03 4.71 15.20
N ARG A 203 -30.49 3.50 15.31
CA ARG A 203 -30.85 2.35 14.48
C ARG A 203 -31.17 1.10 15.31
N GLU A 204 -32.17 0.34 14.86
CA GLU A 204 -32.59 -0.92 15.50
C GLU A 204 -31.88 -2.15 14.92
N ASP A 205 -31.34 -2.04 13.71
CA ASP A 205 -30.62 -3.12 13.01
C ASP A 205 -29.19 -3.32 13.53
N GLY A 206 -28.69 -2.42 14.39
CA GLY A 206 -27.37 -2.50 14.98
C GLY A 206 -26.21 -2.12 14.04
N PHE A 207 -26.50 -1.76 12.78
CA PHE A 207 -25.44 -1.40 11.83
C PHE A 207 -24.80 -0.06 12.20
N HIS A 208 -23.48 -0.04 12.21
CA HIS A 208 -22.72 1.17 12.44
C HIS A 208 -22.81 2.11 11.23
N TRP A 209 -23.08 3.38 11.51
CA TRP A 209 -23.17 4.44 10.52
C TRP A 209 -22.41 5.69 10.97
N CYS A 210 -22.18 6.60 10.04
CA CYS A 210 -21.63 7.92 10.33
C CYS A 210 -22.32 8.98 9.47
N ALA A 211 -22.32 10.22 9.95
CA ALA A 211 -22.65 11.36 9.10
C ALA A 211 -21.47 11.69 8.19
N THR A 212 -21.75 12.18 6.99
CA THR A 212 -20.74 12.66 6.03
C THR A 212 -20.64 14.19 6.04
N THR A 213 -21.45 14.84 6.86
CA THR A 213 -21.34 16.25 7.19
C THR A 213 -21.23 16.43 8.71
N HIS A 214 -20.90 17.64 9.09
CA HIS A 214 -20.69 18.00 10.47
C HIS A 214 -21.96 17.96 11.34
N ASP A 215 -23.10 18.38 10.80
CA ASP A 215 -24.38 18.44 11.52
C ASP A 215 -25.42 17.58 10.78
N TYR A 216 -25.60 16.35 11.27
CA TYR A 216 -26.56 15.44 10.67
C TYR A 216 -28.00 15.94 10.81
N GLY A 217 -28.34 16.59 11.93
CA GLY A 217 -29.68 17.10 12.17
C GLY A 217 -30.13 18.10 11.11
N LYS A 218 -29.17 18.88 10.59
CA LYS A 218 -29.40 19.84 9.50
C LYS A 218 -29.35 19.22 8.11
N ASP A 219 -28.28 18.49 7.80
CA ASP A 219 -27.99 18.08 6.41
C ASP A 219 -28.56 16.71 6.06
N GLN A 220 -28.77 15.84 7.06
CA GLN A 220 -29.28 14.47 6.93
C GLN A 220 -28.50 13.61 5.94
N ARG A 221 -27.18 13.85 5.83
CA ARG A 221 -26.26 13.09 4.97
C ARG A 221 -25.50 12.06 5.79
N TRP A 222 -25.63 10.79 5.40
CA TRP A 222 -25.01 9.64 6.07
C TRP A 222 -24.68 8.50 5.12
N GLY A 223 -23.97 7.51 5.66
CA GLY A 223 -23.89 6.15 5.12
C GLY A 223 -23.36 5.17 6.16
N PHE A 224 -23.36 3.88 5.83
CA PHE A 224 -22.86 2.85 6.73
C PHE A 224 -21.35 2.86 6.79
N CYS A 225 -20.78 2.54 7.95
CA CYS A 225 -19.35 2.35 8.04
C CYS A 225 -18.95 0.98 7.49
N PRO A 226 -17.79 0.88 6.82
CA PRO A 226 -17.27 -0.37 6.30
C PRO A 226 -16.96 -1.33 7.45
N VAL A 227 -17.33 -2.60 7.29
CA VAL A 227 -17.10 -3.66 8.29
C VAL A 227 -16.05 -4.62 7.77
N LYS A 228 -14.97 -4.82 8.55
CA LYS A 228 -14.01 -5.91 8.32
C LYS A 228 -14.61 -7.20 8.88
N SER A 229 -15.31 -7.93 8.03
CA SER A 229 -15.82 -9.27 8.35
C SER A 229 -15.13 -10.33 7.51
N THR A 230 -14.87 -11.49 8.13
CA THR A 230 -14.42 -12.71 7.46
C THR A 230 -15.54 -13.40 6.69
N ASP A 231 -16.81 -13.04 6.90
CA ASP A 231 -17.97 -13.57 6.20
C ASP A 231 -18.53 -12.59 5.14
N CYS A 232 -19.63 -12.96 4.49
CA CYS A 232 -20.27 -12.16 3.43
C CYS A 232 -21.73 -11.81 3.76
N GLU A 233 -22.07 -11.81 5.05
CA GLU A 233 -23.46 -11.76 5.51
C GLU A 233 -24.09 -10.36 5.40
N THR A 234 -23.31 -9.30 5.11
CA THR A 234 -23.84 -7.91 5.06
C THR A 234 -23.27 -7.10 3.90
N PHE A 235 -24.13 -6.71 2.96
CA PHE A 235 -23.79 -5.93 1.76
C PHE A 235 -22.91 -6.66 0.73
N TRP A 236 -22.87 -7.99 0.75
CA TRP A 236 -22.13 -8.79 -0.23
C TRP A 236 -23.03 -9.83 -0.90
N ASP A 237 -22.83 -10.02 -2.19
CA ASP A 237 -23.38 -11.12 -2.97
C ASP A 237 -22.35 -12.26 -3.00
N ILE A 238 -22.79 -13.47 -2.63
CA ILE A 238 -21.92 -14.66 -2.55
C ILE A 238 -22.01 -15.42 -3.86
N ASN A 239 -20.86 -15.79 -4.41
CA ASN A 239 -20.78 -16.83 -5.42
C ASN A 239 -20.42 -18.18 -4.76
N PRO A 240 -21.41 -19.06 -4.51
CA PRO A 240 -21.18 -20.30 -3.77
C PRO A 240 -20.26 -21.28 -4.51
N LEU A 241 -20.04 -21.12 -5.82
CA LEU A 241 -19.17 -21.99 -6.61
C LEU A 241 -17.70 -21.62 -6.51
N MET A 242 -17.40 -20.33 -6.25
CA MET A 242 -16.02 -19.82 -6.26
C MET A 242 -15.54 -19.35 -4.88
N ASP A 243 -16.42 -19.36 -3.88
CA ASP A 243 -16.17 -18.83 -2.53
C ASP A 243 -15.67 -17.36 -2.56
N ASN A 244 -16.16 -16.62 -3.56
CA ASN A 244 -15.92 -15.18 -3.70
C ASN A 244 -17.16 -14.42 -3.25
N CYS A 245 -16.94 -13.23 -2.70
CA CYS A 245 -17.98 -12.30 -2.35
C CYS A 245 -17.76 -10.97 -3.04
N TYR A 246 -18.85 -10.39 -3.54
CA TYR A 246 -18.83 -9.18 -4.34
C TYR A 246 -19.75 -8.12 -3.72
N GLN A 247 -19.31 -6.86 -3.69
CA GLN A 247 -20.13 -5.75 -3.21
C GLN A 247 -20.23 -4.70 -4.32
N PHE A 248 -21.45 -4.44 -4.79
CA PHE A 248 -21.73 -3.46 -5.84
C PHE A 248 -22.19 -2.14 -5.23
N ASN A 249 -21.37 -1.10 -5.35
CA ASN A 249 -21.63 0.21 -4.77
C ASN A 249 -22.22 1.18 -5.81
N PHE A 250 -23.37 0.83 -6.38
CA PHE A 250 -24.02 1.59 -7.48
C PHE A 250 -24.33 3.06 -7.18
N GLN A 251 -24.54 3.40 -5.90
CA GLN A 251 -24.90 4.77 -5.49
C GLN A 251 -23.68 5.64 -5.20
N ALA A 252 -22.47 5.07 -5.16
CA ALA A 252 -21.24 5.79 -4.85
C ALA A 252 -20.68 6.53 -6.07
N THR A 253 -19.97 7.63 -5.83
CA THR A 253 -19.26 8.40 -6.86
C THR A 253 -17.89 8.78 -6.32
N LEU A 254 -16.89 7.91 -6.54
CA LEU A 254 -15.54 8.05 -6.00
C LEU A 254 -14.50 7.82 -7.11
N SER A 255 -13.33 8.43 -6.97
CA SER A 255 -12.19 8.18 -7.86
C SER A 255 -11.61 6.78 -7.63
N TRP A 256 -10.83 6.26 -8.59
CA TRP A 256 -10.33 4.89 -8.53
C TRP A 256 -9.56 4.59 -7.23
N SER A 257 -8.68 5.51 -6.81
CA SER A 257 -7.87 5.35 -5.58
C SER A 257 -8.72 5.37 -4.30
N GLU A 258 -9.77 6.19 -4.26
CA GLU A 258 -10.73 6.25 -3.15
C GLU A 258 -11.54 4.95 -3.06
N THR A 259 -11.98 4.42 -4.21
CA THR A 259 -12.73 3.15 -4.24
C THR A 259 -11.89 1.96 -3.80
N ARG A 260 -10.63 1.89 -4.22
CA ARG A 260 -9.68 0.88 -3.73
C ARG A 260 -9.50 0.97 -2.22
N THR A 261 -9.33 2.17 -1.69
CA THR A 261 -9.22 2.41 -0.25
C THR A 261 -10.49 1.93 0.48
N SER A 262 -11.68 2.20 -0.08
CA SER A 262 -12.96 1.73 0.49
C SER A 262 -13.10 0.20 0.51
N CYS A 263 -12.65 -0.51 -0.54
CA CYS A 263 -12.62 -1.97 -0.54
C CYS A 263 -11.62 -2.52 0.50
N GLN A 264 -10.42 -1.94 0.59
CA GLN A 264 -9.39 -2.34 1.56
C GLN A 264 -9.83 -2.11 3.01
N GLN A 265 -10.64 -1.10 3.28
CA GLN A 265 -11.26 -0.87 4.59
C GLN A 265 -12.17 -2.01 5.03
N GLN A 266 -12.66 -2.83 4.10
CA GLN A 266 -13.53 -3.99 4.35
C GLN A 266 -12.78 -5.34 4.31
N GLY A 267 -11.44 -5.33 4.22
CA GLY A 267 -10.65 -6.54 4.03
C GLY A 267 -10.81 -7.17 2.65
N ALA A 268 -11.17 -6.35 1.66
CA ALA A 268 -11.35 -6.70 0.26
C ALA A 268 -10.36 -5.92 -0.61
N ASP A 269 -10.40 -6.10 -1.92
CA ASP A 269 -9.83 -5.15 -2.88
C ASP A 269 -10.86 -4.91 -4.01
N LEU A 270 -10.52 -4.07 -4.98
CA LEU A 270 -11.36 -3.87 -6.17
C LEU A 270 -11.51 -5.18 -6.95
N LEU A 271 -12.63 -5.29 -7.68
CA LEU A 271 -12.96 -6.46 -8.49
C LEU A 271 -11.80 -6.86 -9.42
N SER A 272 -11.33 -8.10 -9.28
CA SER A 272 -10.57 -8.82 -10.30
C SER A 272 -11.44 -9.86 -10.98
N ILE A 273 -11.28 -10.03 -12.30
CA ILE A 273 -11.97 -11.07 -13.08
C ILE A 273 -10.90 -11.96 -13.71
N THR A 274 -10.80 -13.20 -13.23
CA THR A 274 -9.70 -14.11 -13.60
C THR A 274 -10.14 -15.33 -14.40
N LYS A 275 -11.46 -15.48 -14.60
CA LYS A 275 -12.09 -16.62 -15.27
C LYS A 275 -13.32 -16.17 -16.04
N VAL A 276 -13.65 -16.91 -17.10
CA VAL A 276 -14.84 -16.67 -17.92
C VAL A 276 -16.12 -16.85 -17.09
N GLU A 277 -16.17 -17.86 -16.22
CA GLU A 277 -17.35 -18.12 -15.38
C GLU A 277 -17.58 -16.98 -14.37
N GLU A 278 -16.51 -16.34 -13.91
CA GLU A 278 -16.57 -15.16 -13.04
C GLU A 278 -17.18 -13.97 -13.79
N GLN A 279 -16.73 -13.70 -15.03
CA GLN A 279 -17.33 -12.66 -15.88
C GLN A 279 -18.83 -12.89 -16.10
N ILE A 280 -19.24 -14.14 -16.39
CA ILE A 280 -20.66 -14.48 -16.60
C ILE A 280 -21.47 -14.22 -15.32
N PHE A 281 -20.94 -14.60 -14.16
CA PHE A 281 -21.59 -14.35 -12.87
C PHE A 281 -21.76 -12.84 -12.61
N ILE A 282 -20.69 -12.05 -12.82
CA ILE A 282 -20.74 -10.59 -12.66
C ILE A 282 -21.76 -9.96 -13.62
N ASN A 283 -21.79 -10.38 -14.89
CA ASN A 283 -22.78 -9.91 -15.86
C ASN A 283 -24.23 -10.22 -15.41
N GLY A 284 -24.44 -11.38 -14.79
CA GLY A 284 -25.73 -11.74 -14.19
C GLY A 284 -26.16 -10.75 -13.11
N LEU A 285 -25.25 -10.33 -12.23
CA LEU A 285 -25.53 -9.35 -11.16
C LEU A 285 -25.69 -7.92 -11.69
N LEU A 286 -25.05 -7.60 -12.81
CA LEU A 286 -25.19 -6.31 -13.48
C LEU A 286 -26.48 -6.18 -14.31
N THR A 287 -27.21 -7.27 -14.53
CA THR A 287 -28.41 -7.26 -15.38
C THR A 287 -29.51 -6.38 -14.79
N GLY A 288 -30.02 -5.43 -15.58
CA GLY A 288 -31.07 -4.50 -15.17
C GLY A 288 -30.57 -3.15 -14.63
N TYR A 289 -29.25 -2.98 -14.53
CA TYR A 289 -28.61 -1.69 -14.24
C TYR A 289 -28.01 -1.09 -15.52
N SER A 290 -28.00 0.24 -15.60
CA SER A 290 -27.19 0.99 -16.58
C SER A 290 -26.14 1.78 -15.79
N ALA A 291 -24.92 1.26 -15.77
CA ALA A 291 -23.82 1.79 -14.98
C ALA A 291 -22.46 1.41 -15.57
N THR A 292 -21.50 2.30 -15.34
CA THR A 292 -20.07 2.06 -15.53
C THR A 292 -19.44 2.02 -14.14
N LEU A 293 -18.75 0.94 -13.80
CA LEU A 293 -18.20 0.72 -12.46
C LEU A 293 -16.69 0.52 -12.50
N TRP A 294 -15.98 1.12 -11.55
CA TRP A 294 -14.57 0.84 -11.31
C TRP A 294 -14.35 -0.62 -10.93
N MET A 295 -13.27 -1.18 -11.48
CA MET A 295 -12.70 -2.48 -11.15
C MET A 295 -11.21 -2.33 -10.82
N GLY A 296 -10.55 -3.43 -10.44
CA GLY A 296 -9.16 -3.40 -10.00
C GLY A 296 -8.13 -3.32 -11.12
N LEU A 297 -8.55 -3.39 -12.39
CA LEU A 297 -7.65 -3.36 -13.55
C LEU A 297 -7.01 -1.97 -13.69
N ASN A 298 -5.70 -1.89 -13.83
CA ASN A 298 -4.95 -0.65 -13.97
C ASN A 298 -3.57 -0.89 -14.58
N ASP A 299 -2.95 0.16 -15.13
CA ASP A 299 -1.57 0.20 -15.64
C ASP A 299 -0.75 1.33 -14.97
N LEU A 300 -1.06 1.61 -13.69
CA LEU A 300 -0.39 2.65 -12.89
C LEU A 300 1.11 2.36 -12.61
N ASP A 301 1.59 1.13 -12.83
CA ASP A 301 3.03 0.82 -12.82
C ASP A 301 3.63 1.28 -14.14
N LEU A 302 4.30 2.43 -14.16
CA LEU A 302 4.93 2.98 -15.37
C LEU A 302 5.94 2.04 -16.05
N ASN A 303 6.47 1.06 -15.32
CA ASN A 303 7.39 0.08 -15.88
C ASN A 303 6.69 -1.20 -16.33
N GLY A 304 5.38 -1.36 -16.07
CA GLY A 304 4.61 -2.58 -16.33
C GLY A 304 3.34 -2.36 -17.14
N GLY A 305 2.77 -3.48 -17.60
CA GLY A 305 1.49 -3.48 -18.31
C GLY A 305 0.28 -3.51 -17.39
N TRP A 306 -0.84 -3.91 -17.96
CA TRP A 306 -2.09 -4.07 -17.24
C TRP A 306 -1.98 -5.11 -16.13
N GLN A 307 -2.52 -4.77 -14.96
CA GLN A 307 -2.50 -5.62 -13.77
C GLN A 307 -3.75 -5.43 -12.90
N TRP A 308 -4.05 -6.42 -12.07
CA TRP A 308 -5.08 -6.31 -11.06
C TRP A 308 -4.54 -5.73 -9.75
N ALA A 309 -5.29 -4.81 -9.15
CA ALA A 309 -4.99 -4.20 -7.86
C ALA A 309 -4.78 -5.23 -6.73
N ASP A 310 -5.48 -6.35 -6.76
CA ASP A 310 -5.37 -7.45 -5.79
C ASP A 310 -4.22 -8.43 -6.09
N SER A 311 -3.38 -8.11 -7.08
CA SER A 311 -2.28 -8.97 -7.58
C SER A 311 -2.72 -10.30 -8.18
N ALA A 312 -4.00 -10.48 -8.50
CA ALA A 312 -4.44 -11.62 -9.29
C ALA A 312 -3.78 -11.61 -10.69
N PRO A 313 -3.57 -12.79 -11.32
CA PRO A 313 -3.00 -12.84 -12.67
C PRO A 313 -3.98 -12.28 -13.70
N LEU A 314 -3.51 -11.39 -14.57
CA LEU A 314 -4.25 -10.91 -15.74
C LEU A 314 -4.12 -11.93 -16.88
N LYS A 315 -4.91 -13.00 -16.77
CA LYS A 315 -4.94 -14.11 -17.74
C LYS A 315 -6.24 -14.20 -18.54
N TYR A 316 -7.25 -13.45 -18.14
CA TYR A 316 -8.52 -13.34 -18.84
C TYR A 316 -8.71 -11.89 -19.27
N LEU A 317 -9.12 -11.68 -20.52
CA LEU A 317 -9.39 -10.36 -21.08
C LEU A 317 -10.85 -10.28 -21.56
N ASN A 318 -11.48 -9.13 -21.37
CA ASN A 318 -12.82 -8.87 -21.91
C ASN A 318 -12.99 -7.40 -22.31
N TRP A 319 -11.94 -6.82 -22.93
CA TRP A 319 -11.96 -5.48 -23.49
C TRP A 319 -13.09 -5.30 -24.51
N GLU A 320 -13.64 -4.10 -24.59
CA GLU A 320 -14.45 -3.70 -25.73
C GLU A 320 -13.60 -3.63 -27.02
N ALA A 321 -14.25 -3.74 -28.17
CA ALA A 321 -13.57 -3.47 -29.44
C ALA A 321 -12.89 -2.09 -29.40
N GLU A 322 -11.65 -2.03 -29.89
CA GLU A 322 -10.81 -0.82 -29.90
C GLU A 322 -10.37 -0.31 -28.50
N MET A 323 -10.55 -1.13 -27.45
CA MET A 323 -9.99 -0.90 -26.12
C MET A 323 -8.83 -1.88 -25.83
N PRO A 324 -7.88 -1.52 -24.95
CA PRO A 324 -7.75 -0.23 -24.24
C PRO A 324 -7.38 0.93 -25.19
N SER A 325 -7.81 2.14 -24.84
CA SER A 325 -7.36 3.36 -25.50
C SER A 325 -5.91 3.65 -25.09
N TYR A 326 -5.10 4.17 -26.01
CA TYR A 326 -3.71 4.55 -25.72
C TYR A 326 -3.59 6.04 -25.31
N ASP A 327 -4.63 6.60 -24.72
CA ASP A 327 -4.57 7.95 -24.16
C ASP A 327 -3.79 7.91 -22.84
N GLU A 328 -2.71 8.69 -22.73
CA GLU A 328 -1.77 8.65 -21.59
C GLU A 328 -2.45 8.96 -20.23
N GLU A 329 -3.66 9.50 -20.24
CA GLU A 329 -4.43 9.85 -19.04
C GLU A 329 -5.39 8.74 -18.56
N GLU A 330 -5.76 7.77 -19.40
CA GLU A 330 -6.76 6.73 -19.07
C GLU A 330 -6.15 5.43 -18.51
N ASN A 331 -5.72 5.44 -17.24
CA ASN A 331 -4.91 4.37 -16.65
C ASN A 331 -5.68 3.37 -15.75
N CYS A 332 -7.02 3.48 -15.70
CA CYS A 332 -7.86 2.69 -14.78
C CYS A 332 -9.02 2.00 -15.51
N GLY A 333 -9.24 0.72 -15.24
CA GLY A 333 -10.25 -0.11 -15.88
C GLY A 333 -11.64 0.00 -15.26
N VAL A 334 -12.67 -0.02 -16.11
CA VAL A 334 -14.09 -0.05 -15.75
C VAL A 334 -14.80 -1.20 -16.44
N ILE A 335 -15.85 -1.73 -15.80
CA ILE A 335 -16.86 -2.59 -16.45
C ILE A 335 -18.09 -1.75 -16.79
N SER A 336 -18.61 -1.89 -18.01
CA SER A 336 -19.80 -1.16 -18.47
C SER A 336 -20.95 -2.10 -18.78
N THR A 337 -22.12 -1.85 -18.21
CA THR A 337 -23.35 -2.58 -18.57
C THR A 337 -23.83 -2.25 -19.97
N ASP A 338 -23.60 -1.02 -20.43
CA ASP A 338 -24.00 -0.57 -21.77
C ASP A 338 -23.19 -1.30 -22.86
N ALA A 339 -21.97 -1.73 -22.52
CA ALA A 339 -21.11 -2.58 -23.34
C ALA A 339 -21.25 -4.08 -23.01
N GLN A 340 -22.37 -4.52 -22.40
CA GLN A 340 -22.65 -5.92 -22.06
C GLN A 340 -21.60 -6.56 -21.12
N GLY A 341 -21.05 -5.78 -20.20
CA GLY A 341 -20.03 -6.21 -19.23
C GLY A 341 -18.61 -6.22 -19.77
N ARG A 342 -18.37 -5.63 -20.96
CA ARG A 342 -17.02 -5.41 -21.48
C ARG A 342 -16.28 -4.30 -20.74
N TRP A 343 -14.97 -4.32 -20.88
CA TRP A 343 -14.05 -3.45 -20.16
C TRP A 343 -13.59 -2.29 -21.01
N HIS A 344 -13.34 -1.15 -20.36
CA HIS A 344 -12.71 0.04 -20.95
C HIS A 344 -11.73 0.62 -19.94
N ASN A 345 -10.82 1.47 -20.40
CA ASN A 345 -10.01 2.31 -19.54
C ASN A 345 -10.56 3.75 -19.47
N ARG A 346 -10.29 4.43 -18.36
CA ARG A 346 -10.76 5.78 -18.02
C ARG A 346 -9.73 6.52 -17.17
N ASP A 347 -9.82 7.84 -17.16
CA ASP A 347 -9.09 8.67 -16.20
C ASP A 347 -9.48 8.28 -14.76
N CYS A 348 -8.47 7.86 -14.00
CA CYS A 348 -8.58 7.40 -12.62
C CYS A 348 -9.20 8.44 -11.67
N SER A 349 -9.18 9.73 -12.04
CA SER A 349 -9.74 10.84 -11.25
C SER A 349 -11.27 10.95 -11.33
N VAL A 350 -11.90 10.31 -12.31
CA VAL A 350 -13.35 10.39 -12.51
C VAL A 350 -14.09 9.70 -11.37
N ALA A 351 -15.15 10.36 -10.88
CA ALA A 351 -16.00 9.82 -9.83
C ALA A 351 -17.04 8.84 -10.40
N LEU A 352 -16.87 7.55 -10.12
CA LEU A 352 -17.79 6.48 -10.57
C LEU A 352 -18.20 5.54 -9.42
N PRO A 353 -19.27 4.77 -9.59
CA PRO A 353 -19.55 3.58 -8.80
C PRO A 353 -18.43 2.53 -8.91
N TYR A 354 -18.42 1.54 -8.03
CA TYR A 354 -17.33 0.54 -7.99
C TYR A 354 -17.79 -0.81 -7.44
N ILE A 355 -16.94 -1.82 -7.65
CA ILE A 355 -17.18 -3.19 -7.19
C ILE A 355 -15.99 -3.66 -6.35
N CYS A 356 -16.27 -4.12 -5.13
CA CYS A 356 -15.28 -4.81 -4.30
C CYS A 356 -15.40 -6.32 -4.43
N LYS A 357 -14.29 -7.03 -4.24
CA LYS A 357 -14.21 -8.49 -4.19
C LYS A 357 -13.39 -8.94 -2.99
N LYS A 358 -13.87 -9.96 -2.28
CA LYS A 358 -13.10 -10.66 -1.23
C LYS A 358 -13.31 -12.16 -1.25
N ARG A 359 -12.40 -12.88 -0.62
CA ARG A 359 -12.42 -14.34 -0.44
C ARG A 359 -12.36 -14.69 1.05
N PRO A 360 -13.49 -15.02 1.69
CA PRO A 360 -13.59 -15.42 3.11
C PRO A 360 -12.59 -16.49 3.53
N ASN A 361 -12.54 -17.60 2.78
CA ASN A 361 -11.65 -18.72 3.07
C ASN A 361 -10.50 -18.75 2.07
N ALA A 362 -9.84 -17.60 1.88
CA ALA A 362 -8.59 -17.57 1.13
C ALA A 362 -7.54 -18.44 1.84
N THR A 363 -7.56 -19.74 1.56
CA THR A 363 -6.43 -20.62 1.84
C THR A 363 -5.29 -20.16 0.97
N LEU A 364 -4.09 -20.03 1.56
CA LEU A 364 -2.87 -19.89 0.79
C LEU A 364 -2.86 -20.97 -0.29
N ASP A 365 -2.85 -20.56 -1.55
CA ASP A 365 -2.80 -21.50 -2.66
C ASP A 365 -1.51 -22.33 -2.48
N PRO A 366 -1.58 -23.68 -2.42
CA PRO A 366 -0.41 -24.53 -2.26
C PRO A 366 0.74 -24.19 -3.22
N PHE A 367 0.43 -23.66 -4.41
CA PHE A 367 1.44 -23.24 -5.38
C PHE A 367 2.22 -21.97 -5.00
N THR A 368 1.74 -21.18 -4.03
CA THR A 368 2.39 -19.94 -3.58
C THR A 368 3.37 -20.15 -2.42
N THR A 369 3.20 -21.23 -1.65
CA THR A 369 3.96 -21.48 -0.42
C THR A 369 5.25 -22.29 -0.62
N ASP A 370 5.37 -23.05 -1.71
CA ASP A 370 6.42 -24.08 -1.83
C ASP A 370 7.59 -23.72 -2.77
N SER A 371 7.46 -22.72 -3.65
CA SER A 371 8.52 -22.40 -4.62
C SER A 371 9.86 -22.01 -3.95
N TRP A 372 9.82 -21.31 -2.82
CA TRP A 372 11.01 -20.83 -2.12
C TRP A 372 11.58 -21.79 -1.07
N ALA A 373 10.89 -22.90 -0.78
CA ALA A 373 11.17 -23.77 0.37
C ALA A 373 11.69 -25.15 -0.03
N ASP A 374 11.74 -25.46 -1.33
CA ASP A 374 12.24 -26.73 -1.80
C ASP A 374 13.76 -26.70 -1.98
N ASP A 375 14.47 -26.97 -0.89
CA ASP A 375 15.94 -27.12 -0.86
C ASP A 375 16.39 -28.52 -1.36
N GLY A 376 15.50 -29.26 -2.03
CA GLY A 376 15.80 -30.55 -2.62
C GLY A 376 16.89 -30.44 -3.70
N ARG A 377 17.80 -31.41 -3.74
CA ARG A 377 18.76 -31.52 -4.84
C ARG A 377 18.04 -32.08 -6.06
N TYR A 378 17.98 -31.31 -7.13
CA TYR A 378 17.33 -31.71 -8.37
C TYR A 378 18.37 -31.93 -9.47
N GLN A 379 18.22 -33.04 -10.20
CA GLN A 379 19.10 -33.40 -11.29
C GLN A 379 18.37 -33.36 -12.63
N CYS A 380 19.06 -32.83 -13.64
CA CYS A 380 18.59 -32.72 -15.00
C CYS A 380 19.51 -33.47 -15.97
N ASP A 381 18.95 -33.86 -17.12
CA ASP A 381 19.72 -34.47 -18.19
C ASP A 381 20.80 -33.52 -18.73
N VAL A 382 21.84 -34.08 -19.36
CA VAL A 382 22.91 -33.28 -19.98
C VAL A 382 22.33 -32.29 -20.98
N GLY A 383 22.70 -31.01 -20.85
CA GLY A 383 22.22 -29.92 -21.70
C GLY A 383 20.99 -29.18 -21.16
N TRP A 384 20.50 -29.57 -19.98
CA TRP A 384 19.46 -28.86 -19.22
C TRP A 384 20.06 -28.19 -17.98
N GLN A 385 19.54 -27.01 -17.63
CA GLN A 385 19.91 -26.29 -16.40
C GLN A 385 18.82 -26.53 -15.35
N ASN A 386 19.21 -26.87 -14.12
CA ASN A 386 18.29 -27.05 -13.00
C ASN A 386 18.01 -25.71 -12.30
N PHE A 387 16.76 -25.50 -11.92
CA PHE A 387 16.38 -24.45 -10.99
C PHE A 387 15.14 -24.92 -10.23
N GLN A 388 15.22 -24.97 -8.89
CA GLN A 388 14.19 -25.58 -8.05
C GLN A 388 13.82 -26.98 -8.58
N ALA A 389 12.53 -27.34 -8.59
CA ALA A 389 12.03 -28.61 -9.12
C ALA A 389 11.93 -28.66 -10.67
N GLY A 390 12.52 -27.71 -11.39
CA GLY A 390 12.45 -27.58 -12.85
C GLY A 390 13.78 -27.80 -13.57
N CYS A 391 13.71 -28.39 -14.75
CA CYS A 391 14.79 -28.45 -15.74
C CYS A 391 14.44 -27.55 -16.93
N TYR A 392 15.35 -26.65 -17.28
CA TYR A 392 15.17 -25.64 -18.32
C TYR A 392 16.19 -25.80 -19.43
N ARG A 393 15.76 -25.60 -20.69
CA ARG A 393 16.64 -25.64 -21.85
C ARG A 393 16.27 -24.56 -22.84
N LEU A 394 17.25 -23.72 -23.18
CA LEU A 394 17.14 -22.76 -24.27
C LEU A 394 17.27 -23.49 -25.61
N ASN A 395 16.32 -23.28 -26.51
CA ASN A 395 16.39 -23.65 -27.90
C ASN A 395 16.66 -22.40 -28.75
N SER A 396 17.81 -22.36 -29.40
CA SER A 396 18.26 -21.20 -30.19
C SER A 396 17.72 -21.17 -31.62
N ASP A 397 17.06 -22.24 -32.07
CA ASP A 397 16.43 -22.28 -33.38
C ASP A 397 15.21 -21.33 -33.41
N ASN A 398 15.19 -20.42 -34.37
CA ASN A 398 14.06 -19.52 -34.58
C ASN A 398 12.91 -20.30 -35.23
N LEU A 399 11.83 -20.50 -34.50
CA LEU A 399 10.66 -21.28 -34.92
C LEU A 399 9.37 -20.50 -34.63
N ASP A 400 8.32 -20.79 -35.39
CA ASP A 400 6.96 -20.40 -35.00
C ASP A 400 6.59 -21.08 -33.67
N TRP A 401 5.63 -20.50 -32.93
CA TRP A 401 5.30 -20.94 -31.59
C TRP A 401 4.84 -22.41 -31.55
N SER A 402 4.06 -22.86 -32.55
CA SER A 402 3.59 -24.25 -32.63
C SER A 402 4.74 -25.23 -32.87
N SER A 403 5.68 -24.86 -33.74
CA SER A 403 6.89 -25.62 -34.05
C SER A 403 7.85 -25.66 -32.86
N ALA A 404 8.01 -24.55 -32.13
CA ALA A 404 8.78 -24.48 -30.90
C ALA A 404 8.19 -25.39 -29.81
N HIS A 405 6.86 -25.35 -29.62
CA HIS A 405 6.17 -26.25 -28.69
C HIS A 405 6.38 -27.73 -29.05
N LYS A 406 6.21 -28.11 -30.32
CA LYS A 406 6.50 -29.47 -30.80
C LYS A 406 7.96 -29.88 -30.56
N MET A 407 8.90 -28.95 -30.66
CA MET A 407 10.32 -29.21 -30.35
C MET A 407 10.50 -29.54 -28.86
N CYS A 408 9.86 -28.80 -27.95
CA CYS A 408 9.89 -29.13 -26.52
C CYS A 408 9.24 -30.49 -26.25
N GLN A 409 8.10 -30.79 -26.88
CA GLN A 409 7.40 -32.07 -26.72
C GLN A 409 8.25 -33.27 -27.16
N LYS A 410 9.04 -33.13 -28.22
CA LYS A 410 10.01 -34.16 -28.65
C LYS A 410 11.08 -34.47 -27.59
N MET A 411 11.30 -33.56 -26.64
CA MET A 411 12.23 -33.71 -25.53
C MET A 411 11.53 -34.03 -24.20
N GLU A 412 10.27 -34.50 -24.24
CA GLU A 412 9.44 -34.79 -23.06
C GLU A 412 9.30 -33.56 -22.13
N ALA A 413 9.17 -32.39 -22.76
CA ALA A 413 9.04 -31.10 -22.11
C ALA A 413 7.92 -30.28 -22.76
N ASN A 414 7.57 -29.16 -22.14
CA ASN A 414 6.68 -28.16 -22.74
C ASN A 414 7.44 -26.84 -22.90
N LEU A 415 6.82 -25.86 -23.57
CA LEU A 415 7.32 -24.49 -23.48
C LEU A 415 7.25 -24.02 -22.02
N VAL A 416 8.18 -23.16 -21.62
CA VAL A 416 8.34 -22.80 -20.21
C VAL A 416 7.09 -22.13 -19.65
N SER A 417 6.64 -22.66 -18.51
CA SER A 417 5.66 -22.04 -17.61
C SER A 417 6.37 -21.30 -16.49
N ILE A 418 5.80 -20.17 -16.05
CA ILE A 418 6.41 -19.28 -15.05
C ILE A 418 5.39 -18.96 -13.96
N HIS A 419 5.68 -19.38 -12.74
CA HIS A 419 4.72 -19.29 -11.63
C HIS A 419 5.13 -18.26 -10.58
N THR A 420 6.40 -17.87 -10.58
CA THR A 420 6.95 -17.03 -9.51
C THR A 420 8.00 -16.07 -10.06
N LEU A 421 8.15 -14.92 -9.40
CA LEU A 421 9.21 -13.94 -9.69
C LEU A 421 10.64 -14.53 -9.74
N PRO A 422 11.03 -15.54 -8.93
CA PRO A 422 12.40 -16.10 -8.95
C PRO A 422 12.64 -17.00 -10.14
N GLU A 423 11.62 -17.76 -10.54
CA GLU A 423 11.67 -18.53 -11.77
C GLU A 423 11.86 -17.59 -12.97
N LEU A 424 11.14 -16.46 -12.98
CA LEU A 424 11.33 -15.42 -13.99
C LEU A 424 12.75 -14.83 -13.94
N GLU A 425 13.28 -14.52 -12.76
CA GLU A 425 14.63 -14.01 -12.60
C GLU A 425 15.69 -15.00 -13.09
N PHE A 426 15.54 -16.29 -12.74
CA PHE A 426 16.42 -17.35 -13.22
C PHE A 426 16.41 -17.42 -14.74
N ILE A 427 15.22 -17.41 -15.35
CA ILE A 427 15.05 -17.41 -16.80
C ILE A 427 15.74 -16.19 -17.42
N THR A 428 15.45 -14.99 -16.94
CA THR A 428 15.98 -13.74 -17.52
C THR A 428 17.49 -13.62 -17.36
N LYS A 429 18.05 -13.99 -16.21
CA LYS A 429 19.48 -13.83 -15.91
C LYS A 429 20.37 -14.97 -16.43
N HIS A 430 19.88 -16.22 -16.44
CA HIS A 430 20.71 -17.40 -16.71
C HIS A 430 20.34 -18.13 -18.00
N MET A 431 19.06 -18.07 -18.41
CA MET A 431 18.58 -18.79 -19.60
C MET A 431 18.53 -17.91 -20.85
N LYS A 432 17.93 -16.72 -20.76
CA LYS A 432 17.72 -15.78 -21.88
C LYS A 432 19.03 -15.27 -22.47
N LYS A 433 20.08 -15.10 -21.65
CA LYS A 433 21.38 -14.53 -22.07
C LYS A 433 21.15 -13.17 -22.75
N ASP A 434 21.79 -12.93 -23.90
CA ASP A 434 21.66 -11.69 -24.68
C ASP A 434 20.50 -11.73 -25.71
N ILE A 435 19.64 -12.76 -25.67
CA ILE A 435 18.49 -12.87 -26.58
C ILE A 435 17.49 -11.77 -26.20
N GLU A 436 17.06 -10.96 -27.17
CA GLU A 436 16.13 -9.86 -26.94
C GLU A 436 14.71 -10.35 -26.64
N GLU A 437 14.24 -11.34 -27.41
CA GLU A 437 12.88 -11.86 -27.36
C GLU A 437 12.84 -13.38 -27.59
N LEU A 438 11.98 -14.11 -26.85
CA LEU A 438 11.82 -15.57 -27.01
C LEU A 438 10.42 -16.04 -26.60
N TRP A 439 10.00 -17.18 -27.15
CA TRP A 439 8.72 -17.82 -26.84
C TRP A 439 8.69 -18.45 -25.46
N ILE A 440 7.55 -18.28 -24.78
CA ILE A 440 7.15 -19.01 -23.58
C ILE A 440 5.84 -19.79 -23.81
N GLY A 441 5.43 -20.57 -22.82
CA GLY A 441 4.30 -21.48 -22.96
C GLY A 441 2.92 -20.88 -22.71
N LEU A 442 2.80 -19.56 -22.49
CA LEU A 442 1.51 -18.91 -22.25
C LEU A 442 0.84 -18.64 -23.61
N HIS A 443 -0.43 -19.00 -23.73
CA HIS A 443 -1.22 -18.81 -24.96
C HIS A 443 -2.71 -18.80 -24.67
N ASP A 444 -3.53 -18.25 -25.57
CA ASP A 444 -5.00 -18.33 -25.52
C ASP A 444 -5.59 -19.02 -26.76
N THR A 445 -4.75 -19.69 -27.58
CA THR A 445 -5.17 -20.40 -28.81
C THR A 445 -6.29 -21.45 -28.63
N ALA A 446 -6.51 -21.95 -27.41
CA ALA A 446 -7.60 -22.86 -27.09
C ALA A 446 -8.94 -22.14 -26.88
N MET A 447 -8.90 -20.94 -26.32
CA MET A 447 -10.04 -20.08 -26.07
C MET A 447 -9.58 -18.62 -26.03
N GLN A 448 -9.93 -17.86 -27.08
CA GLN A 448 -9.55 -16.46 -27.21
C GLN A 448 -9.81 -15.67 -25.92
N MET A 449 -8.85 -14.82 -25.55
CA MET A 449 -8.82 -13.98 -24.37
C MET A 449 -8.71 -14.73 -23.04
N ASN A 450 -8.45 -16.04 -23.05
CA ASN A 450 -8.26 -16.84 -21.84
C ASN A 450 -6.93 -17.60 -21.91
N PHE A 451 -5.88 -16.98 -21.37
CA PHE A 451 -4.53 -17.49 -21.36
C PHE A 451 -4.36 -18.69 -20.42
N GLU A 452 -3.68 -19.72 -20.92
CA GLU A 452 -3.28 -20.92 -20.22
C GLU A 452 -1.85 -21.32 -20.57
N TRP A 453 -1.22 -22.14 -19.70
CA TRP A 453 0.10 -22.70 -19.97
C TRP A 453 0.00 -23.98 -20.81
N THR A 454 0.91 -24.17 -21.76
CA THR A 454 1.02 -25.42 -22.55
C THR A 454 1.17 -26.70 -21.72
N ASP A 455 1.68 -26.60 -20.50
CA ASP A 455 1.84 -27.73 -19.58
C ASP A 455 0.67 -27.93 -18.62
N HIS A 456 -0.40 -27.15 -18.77
CA HIS A 456 -1.63 -27.16 -17.98
C HIS A 456 -1.45 -26.88 -16.48
N THR A 457 -0.30 -26.35 -16.08
CA THR A 457 -0.13 -25.77 -14.74
C THR A 457 -0.99 -24.52 -14.59
N PRO A 458 -1.44 -24.16 -13.37
CA PRO A 458 -2.28 -23.00 -13.18
C PRO A 458 -1.52 -21.69 -13.45
N VAL A 459 -2.17 -20.78 -14.20
CA VAL A 459 -1.69 -19.39 -14.32
C VAL A 459 -2.06 -18.65 -13.03
N ILE A 460 -1.05 -18.43 -12.19
CA ILE A 460 -1.13 -17.76 -10.88
C ILE A 460 -0.33 -16.44 -10.84
N PHE A 461 0.44 -16.17 -11.90
CA PHE A 461 1.35 -15.04 -12.00
C PHE A 461 1.39 -14.55 -13.46
N THR A 462 1.40 -13.24 -13.65
CA THR A 462 1.57 -12.58 -14.96
C THR A 462 2.51 -11.39 -14.84
N TYR A 463 3.29 -11.11 -15.88
CA TYR A 463 4.31 -10.07 -15.84
C TYR A 463 4.41 -9.25 -17.13
N TRP A 464 3.30 -8.64 -17.51
CA TRP A 464 3.16 -7.92 -18.78
C TRP A 464 4.07 -6.69 -18.90
N HIS A 465 4.50 -6.43 -20.13
CA HIS A 465 5.22 -5.23 -20.55
C HIS A 465 4.25 -4.03 -20.59
N PRO A 466 4.70 -2.78 -20.42
CA PRO A 466 3.88 -1.59 -20.62
C PRO A 466 2.95 -1.70 -21.83
N PHE A 467 1.67 -1.39 -21.58
CA PHE A 467 0.54 -1.47 -22.50
C PHE A 467 0.07 -2.88 -22.91
N GLU A 468 0.71 -3.95 -22.44
CA GLU A 468 0.33 -5.34 -22.74
C GLU A 468 -0.59 -5.95 -21.67
N PRO A 469 -1.39 -6.98 -22.02
CA PRO A 469 -1.60 -7.54 -23.37
C PRO A 469 -2.60 -6.72 -24.19
N ASN A 470 -2.30 -6.47 -25.47
CA ASN A 470 -3.04 -5.49 -26.27
C ASN A 470 -3.74 -6.05 -27.53
N ASN A 471 -3.48 -7.30 -27.91
CA ASN A 471 -4.02 -7.96 -29.10
C ASN A 471 -4.05 -7.02 -30.33
N PHE A 472 -2.88 -6.44 -30.64
CA PHE A 472 -2.70 -5.22 -31.40
C PHE A 472 -3.44 -5.23 -32.75
N ARG A 473 -4.20 -4.16 -33.03
CA ARG A 473 -4.87 -3.93 -34.33
C ARG A 473 -5.81 -5.06 -34.80
N ASN A 474 -6.47 -5.76 -33.88
CA ASN A 474 -7.32 -6.93 -34.19
C ASN A 474 -6.55 -8.07 -34.89
N VAL A 475 -5.23 -8.16 -34.68
CA VAL A 475 -4.46 -9.35 -35.01
C VAL A 475 -4.57 -10.28 -33.82
N ASN A 476 -4.84 -11.56 -34.07
CA ASN A 476 -4.81 -12.61 -33.06
C ASN A 476 -3.37 -12.81 -32.57
N GLU A 477 -3.03 -12.18 -31.44
CA GLU A 477 -1.74 -12.29 -30.77
C GLU A 477 -1.81 -13.35 -29.68
N ASP A 478 -2.12 -14.57 -30.11
CA ASP A 478 -2.58 -15.61 -29.22
C ASP A 478 -1.44 -16.33 -28.44
N CYS A 479 -0.20 -15.87 -28.60
CA CYS A 479 1.02 -16.48 -28.06
C CYS A 479 1.88 -15.44 -27.35
N VAL A 480 2.67 -15.85 -26.35
CA VAL A 480 3.38 -14.89 -25.48
C VAL A 480 4.89 -15.06 -25.56
N THR A 481 5.60 -13.95 -25.58
CA THR A 481 7.07 -13.87 -25.50
C THR A 481 7.53 -13.25 -24.18
N ILE A 482 8.80 -13.49 -23.85
CA ILE A 482 9.55 -12.65 -22.90
C ILE A 482 10.37 -11.66 -23.73
N TRP A 483 10.22 -10.36 -23.45
CA TRP A 483 10.90 -9.27 -24.13
C TRP A 483 11.68 -8.36 -23.16
N GLY A 484 12.76 -7.78 -23.69
CA GLY A 484 13.58 -6.80 -22.99
C GLY A 484 14.45 -7.38 -21.85
N PRO A 485 15.24 -6.54 -21.17
CA PRO A 485 16.17 -6.96 -20.12
C PRO A 485 15.47 -7.33 -18.80
N GLU A 486 14.28 -6.78 -18.54
CA GLU A 486 13.50 -7.09 -17.33
C GLU A 486 12.72 -8.41 -17.44
N GLY A 487 12.61 -8.96 -18.65
CA GLY A 487 11.89 -10.18 -18.93
C GLY A 487 10.36 -10.03 -18.81
N ARG A 488 9.82 -8.87 -19.17
CA ARG A 488 8.37 -8.64 -19.21
C ARG A 488 7.75 -9.31 -20.44
N TRP A 489 6.45 -9.57 -20.35
CA TRP A 489 5.75 -10.40 -21.33
C TRP A 489 5.06 -9.55 -22.38
N ASN A 490 5.06 -10.04 -23.60
CA ASN A 490 4.37 -9.45 -24.74
C ASN A 490 3.48 -10.52 -25.37
N ASP A 491 2.21 -10.22 -25.64
CA ASP A 491 1.42 -11.05 -26.55
C ASP A 491 1.85 -10.76 -27.99
N SER A 492 1.90 -11.79 -28.83
CA SER A 492 2.50 -11.71 -30.15
C SER A 492 1.88 -12.71 -31.12
N PRO A 493 1.88 -12.41 -32.43
CA PRO A 493 1.39 -13.35 -33.43
C PRO A 493 2.21 -14.64 -33.39
N CYS A 494 1.53 -15.77 -33.20
CA CYS A 494 2.16 -17.09 -33.05
C CYS A 494 3.05 -17.52 -34.24
N ASN A 495 2.94 -16.86 -35.40
CA ASN A 495 3.69 -17.17 -36.61
C ASN A 495 5.09 -16.53 -36.66
N TYR A 496 5.44 -15.70 -35.68
CA TYR A 496 6.79 -15.12 -35.59
C TYR A 496 7.84 -16.20 -35.32
N SER A 497 9.01 -16.02 -35.91
CA SER A 497 10.11 -16.99 -35.83
C SER A 497 11.11 -16.56 -34.76
N LEU A 498 11.00 -17.14 -33.57
CA LEU A 498 11.78 -16.75 -32.38
C LEU A 498 12.41 -17.97 -31.68
N PRO A 499 13.49 -17.78 -30.90
CA PRO A 499 13.98 -18.79 -29.97
C PRO A 499 12.93 -19.15 -28.92
N SER A 500 13.14 -20.22 -28.16
CA SER A 500 12.21 -20.69 -27.13
C SER A 500 12.92 -21.28 -25.93
N ILE A 501 12.26 -21.34 -24.78
CA ILE A 501 12.73 -22.09 -23.61
C ILE A 501 11.76 -23.24 -23.33
N CYS A 502 12.31 -24.45 -23.19
CA CYS A 502 11.56 -25.63 -22.76
C CYS A 502 11.73 -25.86 -21.25
N LYS A 503 10.69 -26.37 -20.60
CA LYS A 503 10.68 -26.76 -19.18
C LYS A 503 10.11 -28.17 -19.00
N LYS A 504 10.71 -28.94 -18.11
CA LYS A 504 10.17 -30.21 -17.61
C LYS A 504 10.50 -30.39 -16.13
N ALA A 505 9.78 -31.29 -15.45
CA ALA A 505 10.06 -31.61 -14.06
C ALA A 505 11.47 -32.21 -13.90
N ALA A 506 12.18 -31.80 -12.86
CA ALA A 506 13.48 -32.35 -12.53
C ALA A 506 13.36 -33.67 -11.75
N GLN A 507 14.40 -34.51 -11.82
CA GLN A 507 14.46 -35.72 -11.02
C GLN A 507 15.04 -35.39 -9.64
N LYS A 508 14.30 -35.67 -8.56
CA LYS A 508 14.79 -35.48 -7.20
C LYS A 508 15.97 -36.44 -6.95
N ALA A 509 17.16 -35.88 -6.77
CA ALA A 509 18.30 -36.63 -6.25
C ALA A 509 18.13 -36.83 -4.73
N ASP A 510 18.81 -37.83 -4.16
CA ASP A 510 18.83 -38.23 -2.74
C ASP A 510 18.63 -37.05 -1.74
N ASP A 511 18.04 -37.29 -0.56
CA ASP A 511 17.54 -36.31 0.45
C ASP A 511 18.58 -35.32 1.04
N ARG A 512 19.73 -35.13 0.40
CA ARG A 512 20.77 -34.17 0.78
C ARG A 512 20.40 -32.78 0.27
N ILE A 513 20.19 -31.86 1.21
CA ILE A 513 19.98 -30.42 1.01
C ILE A 513 21.16 -29.81 0.22
N GLU A 514 20.87 -29.09 -0.87
CA GLU A 514 21.88 -28.37 -1.66
C GLU A 514 22.12 -26.97 -1.05
N ASP A 515 23.14 -26.84 -0.19
CA ASP A 515 23.45 -25.59 0.54
C ASP A 515 24.00 -24.48 -0.39
N HIS A 516 24.27 -24.74 -1.68
CA HIS A 516 24.85 -23.78 -2.64
C HIS A 516 26.09 -23.02 -2.11
N GLY A 517 26.84 -23.64 -1.18
CA GLY A 517 27.99 -23.02 -0.49
C GLY A 517 27.64 -22.05 0.64
N CYS A 518 26.36 -21.89 0.98
CA CYS A 518 25.91 -21.20 2.17
C CYS A 518 26.26 -22.00 3.44
N LYS A 519 26.12 -21.35 4.60
CA LYS A 519 26.33 -21.99 5.90
C LYS A 519 25.00 -22.63 6.33
N ARG A 520 25.07 -23.72 7.10
CA ARG A 520 23.88 -24.36 7.68
C ARG A 520 22.91 -23.34 8.31
N GLY A 521 21.66 -23.34 7.84
CA GLY A 521 20.60 -22.44 8.29
C GLY A 521 20.61 -21.05 7.63
N TRP A 522 21.38 -20.87 6.56
CA TRP A 522 21.26 -19.77 5.60
C TRP A 522 20.56 -20.30 4.35
N ARG A 523 19.78 -19.44 3.70
CA ARG A 523 19.10 -19.77 2.44
C ARG A 523 19.78 -19.07 1.29
N TRP A 524 19.98 -19.78 0.19
CA TRP A 524 20.61 -19.24 -1.00
C TRP A 524 19.59 -18.56 -1.90
N HIS A 525 19.96 -17.39 -2.43
CA HIS A 525 19.28 -16.73 -3.54
C HIS A 525 20.32 -15.98 -4.35
N SER A 526 20.51 -16.39 -5.61
CA SER A 526 21.63 -15.97 -6.45
C SER A 526 21.90 -14.46 -6.42
N PRO A 527 23.15 -13.99 -6.16
CA PRO A 527 24.38 -14.74 -5.84
C PRO A 527 24.70 -14.74 -4.32
N SER A 528 23.71 -14.62 -3.45
CA SER A 528 23.90 -14.34 -2.01
C SER A 528 23.24 -15.38 -1.09
N CYS A 529 23.78 -15.50 0.12
CA CYS A 529 23.18 -16.27 1.20
C CYS A 529 22.48 -15.33 2.18
N PHE A 530 21.30 -15.71 2.64
CA PHE A 530 20.47 -14.90 3.53
C PHE A 530 20.12 -15.66 4.80
N LYS A 531 19.97 -14.94 5.91
CA LYS A 531 19.55 -15.52 7.18
C LYS A 531 18.70 -14.56 7.99
N VAL A 532 17.61 -15.09 8.53
CA VAL A 532 16.76 -14.37 9.48
C VAL A 532 17.31 -14.55 10.90
N GLY A 533 17.54 -13.45 11.60
CA GLY A 533 17.85 -13.40 13.02
C GLY A 533 16.57 -13.24 13.83
N GLU A 534 16.33 -14.18 14.75
CA GLU A 534 15.10 -14.20 15.57
C GLU A 534 15.14 -13.25 16.79
N GLU A 535 16.33 -12.75 17.14
CA GLU A 535 16.49 -11.86 18.29
C GLU A 535 16.06 -10.44 17.97
N SER A 536 15.23 -9.85 18.83
CA SER A 536 14.83 -8.44 18.72
C SER A 536 15.95 -7.52 19.23
N LEU A 537 16.65 -6.87 18.31
CA LEU A 537 17.84 -6.05 18.56
C LEU A 537 17.65 -4.61 18.08
N THR A 538 18.46 -3.68 18.59
CA THR A 538 18.55 -2.33 18.00
C THR A 538 19.22 -2.41 16.62
N PHE A 539 19.08 -1.39 15.79
CA PHE A 539 19.68 -1.38 14.45
C PHE A 539 21.21 -1.61 14.49
N ASN A 540 21.90 -0.93 15.42
CA ASN A 540 23.36 -1.04 15.56
C ASN A 540 23.78 -2.43 16.06
N ASP A 541 23.03 -3.03 16.98
CA ASP A 541 23.29 -4.37 17.48
C ASP A 541 23.06 -5.42 16.37
N ALA A 542 21.96 -5.32 15.62
CA ALA A 542 21.66 -6.19 14.49
C ALA A 542 22.73 -6.10 13.39
N LYS A 543 23.22 -4.89 13.09
CA LYS A 543 24.36 -4.66 12.20
C LYS A 543 25.61 -5.39 12.71
N GLY A 544 25.90 -5.32 14.01
CA GLY A 544 26.99 -6.06 14.64
C GLY A 544 26.83 -7.57 14.53
N MET A 545 25.61 -8.08 14.71
CA MET A 545 25.32 -9.52 14.60
C MET A 545 25.53 -10.06 13.18
N CYS A 546 25.09 -9.35 12.15
CA CYS A 546 25.40 -9.75 10.78
C CYS A 546 26.90 -9.70 10.50
N ALA A 547 27.59 -8.64 10.96
CA ALA A 547 29.04 -8.50 10.78
C ALA A 547 29.84 -9.65 11.42
N SER A 548 29.42 -10.14 12.60
CA SER A 548 30.04 -11.30 13.27
C SER A 548 29.97 -12.59 12.45
N ASN A 549 29.03 -12.68 11.49
CA ASN A 549 28.86 -13.80 10.59
C ASN A 549 29.50 -13.57 9.20
N ASN A 550 30.36 -12.57 9.04
CA ASN A 550 30.87 -12.10 7.74
C ASN A 550 29.75 -11.76 6.75
N ALA A 551 28.69 -11.12 7.25
CA ALA A 551 27.53 -10.69 6.50
C ALA A 551 27.22 -9.22 6.81
N THR A 552 26.32 -8.61 6.05
CA THR A 552 25.75 -7.29 6.35
C THR A 552 24.26 -7.43 6.64
N LEU A 553 23.63 -6.39 7.19
CA LEU A 553 22.16 -6.30 7.07
C LEU A 553 21.78 -6.35 5.60
N VAL A 554 20.61 -6.92 5.30
CA VAL A 554 20.16 -7.16 3.93
C VAL A 554 20.04 -5.85 3.16
N ILE A 555 20.50 -5.87 1.91
CA ILE A 555 20.40 -4.80 0.93
C ILE A 555 19.56 -5.35 -0.21
N ILE A 556 18.56 -4.59 -0.65
CA ILE A 556 17.58 -5.01 -1.63
C ILE A 556 17.74 -4.13 -2.88
N ASN A 557 18.27 -4.72 -3.95
CA ASN A 557 18.66 -3.97 -5.14
C ASN A 557 17.60 -3.99 -6.25
N ASN A 558 16.63 -4.90 -6.17
CA ASN A 558 15.57 -5.06 -7.17
C ASN A 558 14.33 -5.77 -6.57
N ARG A 559 13.25 -5.81 -7.34
CA ARG A 559 11.97 -6.43 -6.93
C ARG A 559 12.04 -7.95 -6.72
N PHE A 560 12.97 -8.66 -7.37
CA PHE A 560 13.11 -10.11 -7.24
C PHE A 560 13.75 -10.46 -5.89
N GLU A 561 14.80 -9.73 -5.53
CA GLU A 561 15.42 -9.82 -4.20
C GLU A 561 14.42 -9.41 -3.10
N GLN A 562 13.60 -8.38 -3.32
CA GLN A 562 12.51 -8.01 -2.41
C GLN A 562 11.53 -9.17 -2.20
N ALA A 563 11.09 -9.81 -3.29
CA ALA A 563 10.16 -10.93 -3.22
C ALA A 563 10.77 -12.11 -2.44
N PHE A 564 12.07 -12.40 -2.64
CA PHE A 564 12.77 -13.42 -1.85
C PHE A 564 12.81 -13.06 -0.36
N VAL A 565 13.26 -11.85 -0.04
CA VAL A 565 13.40 -11.43 1.35
C VAL A 565 12.05 -11.42 2.06
N SER A 566 10.97 -11.10 1.34
CA SER A 566 9.59 -11.17 1.84
C SER A 566 9.16 -12.62 2.12
N SER A 567 9.55 -13.58 1.28
CA SER A 567 9.22 -14.99 1.48
C SER A 567 9.92 -15.61 2.70
N LEU A 568 11.11 -15.11 3.08
CA LEU A 568 11.81 -15.54 4.29
C LEU A 568 11.04 -15.26 5.58
N VAL A 569 10.16 -14.26 5.56
CA VAL A 569 9.39 -13.80 6.72
C VAL A 569 7.89 -14.14 6.61
N PHE A 570 7.53 -14.93 5.61
CA PHE A 570 6.16 -15.34 5.36
C PHE A 570 5.56 -16.09 6.57
N GLY A 571 4.29 -15.82 6.88
CA GLY A 571 3.58 -16.44 8.02
C GLY A 571 3.94 -15.89 9.40
N ARG A 572 4.79 -14.86 9.49
CA ARG A 572 5.22 -14.22 10.74
C ARG A 572 4.43 -12.94 11.02
N SER A 573 3.10 -13.05 11.13
CA SER A 573 2.23 -11.93 11.50
C SER A 573 2.75 -11.27 12.79
N ASP A 574 2.85 -9.94 12.80
CA ASP A 574 3.33 -9.08 13.91
C ASP A 574 4.85 -8.86 14.03
N ASP A 575 5.67 -9.55 13.24
CA ASP A 575 7.12 -9.31 13.21
C ASP A 575 7.51 -8.14 12.27
N GLN A 576 8.63 -7.50 12.59
CA GLN A 576 9.33 -6.54 11.74
C GLN A 576 10.82 -6.88 11.69
N PHE A 577 11.50 -6.50 10.60
CA PHE A 577 12.87 -6.93 10.30
C PHE A 577 13.75 -5.77 9.83
N TRP A 578 14.85 -5.48 10.51
CA TRP A 578 15.83 -4.48 10.08
C TRP A 578 16.42 -4.78 8.70
N LEU A 579 16.42 -3.76 7.85
CA LEU A 579 17.14 -3.71 6.57
C LEU A 579 18.43 -2.90 6.74
N GLY A 580 19.34 -3.00 5.77
CA GLY A 580 20.55 -2.18 5.71
C GLY A 580 20.34 -0.73 5.26
N LEU A 581 19.10 -0.26 5.17
CA LEU A 581 18.77 1.09 4.71
C LEU A 581 18.60 2.04 5.89
N TYR A 582 19.26 3.20 5.84
CA TYR A 582 19.20 4.20 6.89
C TYR A 582 19.40 5.61 6.34
N ASN A 583 18.97 6.61 7.10
CA ASN A 583 19.17 8.03 6.80
C ASN A 583 19.96 8.67 7.94
N ASP A 584 21.05 9.39 7.62
CA ASP A 584 21.75 10.21 8.61
C ASP A 584 21.14 11.62 8.66
N ASN A 585 21.18 12.25 9.84
CA ASN A 585 20.54 13.54 10.10
C ASN A 585 21.08 14.72 9.25
N SER A 586 22.01 14.47 8.31
CA SER A 586 22.78 15.50 7.62
C SER A 586 22.25 15.84 6.23
N THR A 587 21.68 14.87 5.49
CA THR A 587 21.25 15.08 4.10
C THR A 587 19.75 14.84 3.86
N GLY A 588 19.07 14.13 4.76
CA GLY A 588 17.66 13.75 4.58
C GLY A 588 17.46 12.65 3.52
N THR A 589 18.54 12.02 3.04
CA THR A 589 18.52 11.00 1.98
C THR A 589 18.86 9.63 2.55
N PHE A 590 18.05 8.62 2.23
CA PHE A 590 18.35 7.23 2.59
C PHE A 590 19.50 6.66 1.77
N ARG A 591 20.34 5.82 2.41
CA ARG A 591 21.46 5.11 1.78
C ARG A 591 21.68 3.74 2.42
N TRP A 592 22.23 2.82 1.64
CA TRP A 592 22.60 1.50 2.14
C TRP A 592 23.84 1.57 3.04
N ILE A 593 23.94 0.67 4.03
CA ILE A 593 25.12 0.56 4.91
C ILE A 593 26.43 0.27 4.19
N THR A 594 26.38 -0.20 2.93
CA THR A 594 27.53 -0.41 2.05
C THR A 594 27.95 0.85 1.28
N GLY A 595 27.08 1.86 1.20
CA GLY A 595 27.30 3.08 0.42
C GLY A 595 26.88 2.99 -1.06
N GLU A 596 26.27 1.87 -1.47
CA GLU A 596 25.71 1.70 -2.82
C GLU A 596 24.49 2.62 -3.06
N GLU A 597 24.23 2.96 -4.32
CA GLU A 597 23.07 3.77 -4.70
C GLU A 597 21.75 3.00 -4.52
N LEU A 598 20.68 3.73 -4.22
CA LEU A 598 19.35 3.17 -4.05
C LEU A 598 18.69 2.96 -5.42
N THR A 599 18.70 1.72 -5.92
CA THR A 599 18.11 1.35 -7.22
C THR A 599 16.67 0.86 -7.12
N TYR A 600 16.18 0.58 -5.92
CA TYR A 600 14.85 0.03 -5.67
C TYR A 600 14.30 0.51 -4.34
N THR A 601 12.98 0.71 -4.27
CA THR A 601 12.25 1.09 -3.06
C THR A 601 10.94 0.35 -2.96
N ASN A 602 10.56 -0.08 -1.75
CA ASN A 602 9.28 -0.72 -1.48
C ASN A 602 8.61 -0.12 -0.23
N TRP A 603 8.49 1.22 -0.19
CA TRP A 603 7.94 1.95 0.96
C TRP A 603 6.50 1.55 1.28
N ASN A 604 6.19 1.49 2.56
CA ASN A 604 4.80 1.39 3.02
C ASN A 604 4.05 2.71 2.77
N ARG A 605 2.74 2.68 2.93
CA ARG A 605 1.89 3.86 2.80
C ARG A 605 2.36 4.97 3.75
N ASP A 606 2.43 6.19 3.23
CA ASP A 606 2.87 7.40 3.96
C ASP A 606 4.34 7.36 4.44
N GLU A 607 5.14 6.44 3.90
CA GLU A 607 6.58 6.32 4.13
C GLU A 607 7.41 6.77 2.90
N PRO A 608 8.65 7.26 3.08
CA PRO A 608 9.29 7.53 4.36
C PRO A 608 8.62 8.73 5.06
N ALA A 609 8.24 8.56 6.32
CA ALA A 609 7.70 9.62 7.15
C ALA A 609 8.70 10.79 7.20
N GLN A 610 8.24 12.02 7.46
CA GLN A 610 9.08 13.22 7.56
C GLN A 610 9.96 13.21 8.83
N ILE A 611 10.76 12.16 8.98
CA ILE A 611 11.66 11.92 10.09
C ILE A 611 13.04 12.45 9.69
N LYS A 612 13.62 13.30 10.55
CA LYS A 612 14.92 13.95 10.33
C LYS A 612 16.07 12.93 10.18
N ALA A 613 15.97 11.74 10.81
CA ALA A 613 16.88 10.61 10.67
C ALA A 613 16.22 9.30 11.18
N GLY A 614 16.48 8.16 10.54
CA GLY A 614 15.87 6.88 10.92
C GLY A 614 16.46 5.67 10.21
N CYS A 615 16.08 4.49 10.69
CA CYS A 615 16.51 3.19 10.16
C CYS A 615 15.30 2.43 9.65
N VAL A 616 15.47 1.63 8.61
CA VAL A 616 14.34 1.03 7.90
C VAL A 616 14.11 -0.40 8.33
N VAL A 617 12.85 -0.74 8.62
CA VAL A 617 12.38 -2.11 8.81
C VAL A 617 11.49 -2.53 7.65
N MET A 618 11.48 -3.82 7.35
CA MET A 618 10.45 -4.47 6.55
C MET A 618 9.42 -5.10 7.49
N VAL A 619 8.15 -4.81 7.29
CA VAL A 619 7.06 -5.38 8.10
C VAL A 619 6.55 -6.70 7.51
N ALA A 620 6.07 -7.59 8.37
CA ALA A 620 5.37 -8.82 7.98
C ALA A 620 3.84 -8.67 8.16
N GLY A 621 3.07 -9.73 7.91
CA GLY A 621 1.61 -9.71 8.04
C GLY A 621 0.89 -9.07 6.84
N GLN A 622 -0.09 -8.20 7.08
CA GLN A 622 -0.93 -7.60 6.01
C GLN A 622 -0.16 -6.67 5.07
N ALA A 623 0.93 -6.06 5.54
CA ALA A 623 1.80 -5.17 4.77
C ALA A 623 3.13 -5.85 4.40
N MET A 624 3.14 -7.18 4.29
CA MET A 624 4.35 -7.98 4.12
C MET A 624 5.27 -7.44 3.01
N GLY A 625 6.53 -7.21 3.35
CA GLY A 625 7.55 -6.76 2.41
C GLY A 625 7.66 -5.24 2.29
N LEU A 626 6.69 -4.47 2.78
CA LEU A 626 6.73 -3.00 2.73
C LEU A 626 7.66 -2.42 3.80
N TRP A 627 8.23 -1.26 3.50
CA TRP A 627 9.28 -0.62 4.30
C TRP A 627 8.75 0.52 5.16
N GLU A 628 9.12 0.54 6.44
CA GLU A 628 8.77 1.59 7.40
C GLU A 628 10.01 2.18 8.06
N VAL A 629 9.94 3.46 8.44
CA VAL A 629 11.05 4.15 9.10
C VAL A 629 10.84 4.11 10.61
N LYS A 630 11.85 3.60 11.33
CA LYS A 630 11.85 3.48 12.79
C LYS A 630 13.06 4.19 13.41
N ASP A 631 12.94 4.57 14.68
CA ASP A 631 14.06 5.11 15.43
C ASP A 631 15.12 4.02 15.68
N CYS A 632 16.35 4.27 15.22
CA CYS A 632 17.43 3.29 15.22
C CYS A 632 17.85 2.78 16.61
N ALA A 633 17.68 3.61 17.65
CA ALA A 633 18.26 3.37 18.98
C ALA A 633 17.24 2.82 19.98
N SER A 634 15.98 3.25 19.87
CA SER A 634 14.90 2.87 20.79
C SER A 634 14.11 1.66 20.32
N VAL A 635 13.94 1.47 19.01
CA VAL A 635 13.18 0.35 18.47
C VAL A 635 14.04 -0.92 18.47
N ARG A 636 13.43 -2.03 18.87
CA ARG A 636 14.01 -3.37 18.77
C ARG A 636 13.21 -4.18 17.77
N SER A 637 13.90 -4.82 16.85
CA SER A 637 13.30 -5.53 15.72
C SER A 637 14.16 -6.75 15.40
N LYS A 638 13.55 -7.76 14.77
CA LYS A 638 14.32 -8.87 14.19
C LYS A 638 15.15 -8.35 13.02
N TYR A 639 15.95 -9.17 12.36
CA TYR A 639 16.83 -8.69 11.29
C TYR A 639 17.12 -9.75 10.25
N ILE A 640 17.51 -9.32 9.05
CA ILE A 640 17.90 -10.21 7.97
C ILE A 640 19.32 -9.87 7.56
N CYS A 641 20.18 -10.88 7.53
CA CYS A 641 21.56 -10.76 7.08
C CYS A 641 21.70 -11.25 5.64
N LYS A 642 22.58 -10.61 4.88
CA LYS A 642 22.99 -10.98 3.52
C LYS A 642 24.51 -11.17 3.48
N GLN A 643 24.94 -12.27 2.89
CA GLN A 643 26.34 -12.60 2.61
C GLN A 643 26.51 -12.82 1.11
N ASN A 644 27.22 -11.92 0.44
CA ASN A 644 27.56 -12.09 -0.98
C ASN A 644 28.58 -13.23 -1.13
N GLN A 645 28.46 -14.06 -2.16
CA GLN A 645 29.54 -14.97 -2.55
C GLN A 645 30.46 -14.25 -3.55
N ASP A 646 31.72 -14.02 -3.15
CA ASP A 646 32.75 -13.26 -3.88
C ASP A 646 33.13 -13.83 -5.27
N SER A 647 32.53 -14.94 -5.72
CA SER A 647 32.98 -15.70 -6.91
C SER A 647 32.11 -15.55 -8.16
N LEU A 648 30.94 -14.88 -8.07
CA LEU A 648 29.97 -14.83 -9.19
C LEU A 648 29.38 -13.44 -9.46
N ILE A 649 29.90 -12.36 -8.87
CA ILE A 649 29.41 -11.00 -9.14
C ILE A 649 29.86 -10.62 -10.56
N PRO A 650 28.95 -10.50 -11.55
CA PRO A 650 29.29 -9.77 -12.76
C PRO A 650 29.57 -8.33 -12.32
N SER A 651 30.63 -7.72 -12.84
CA SER A 651 30.90 -6.30 -12.61
C SER A 651 29.61 -5.51 -12.75
N PRO A 652 29.25 -4.64 -11.78
CA PRO A 652 28.03 -3.85 -11.87
C PRO A 652 27.95 -3.20 -13.25
N PRO A 653 26.76 -3.16 -13.88
CA PRO A 653 26.61 -2.55 -15.18
C PRO A 653 27.26 -1.16 -15.14
N VAL A 654 28.02 -0.82 -16.19
CA VAL A 654 28.65 0.50 -16.30
C VAL A 654 27.56 1.52 -16.00
N PRO A 655 27.74 2.40 -14.98
CA PRO A 655 26.73 3.38 -14.64
C PRO A 655 26.31 4.09 -15.93
N GLN A 656 25.01 4.19 -16.17
CA GLN A 656 24.55 5.02 -17.30
C GLN A 656 25.28 6.36 -17.22
N PRO A 657 25.84 6.85 -18.34
CA PRO A 657 26.75 7.98 -18.31
C PRO A 657 26.05 9.12 -17.59
N THR A 658 26.58 9.48 -16.42
CA THR A 658 25.94 10.46 -15.57
C THR A 658 25.81 11.74 -16.39
N PRO A 659 24.60 12.28 -16.61
CA PRO A 659 24.41 13.40 -17.52
C PRO A 659 25.35 14.55 -17.13
N SER A 660 26.03 15.09 -18.14
CA SER A 660 27.06 16.10 -17.94
C SER A 660 26.45 17.35 -17.32
N LEU A 661 27.04 17.82 -16.20
CA LEU A 661 26.71 19.10 -15.59
C LEU A 661 27.03 20.30 -16.49
N THR A 662 27.77 20.10 -17.58
CA THR A 662 28.15 21.13 -18.56
C THR A 662 27.39 21.03 -19.88
N GLY A 663 26.44 20.10 -20.03
CA GLY A 663 25.62 19.98 -21.23
C GLY A 663 24.68 21.17 -21.41
N SER A 664 24.52 21.65 -22.65
CA SER A 664 23.54 22.69 -22.99
C SER A 664 22.14 22.11 -23.17
N CYS A 665 21.13 22.82 -22.68
CA CYS A 665 19.74 22.38 -22.84
C CYS A 665 19.18 22.67 -24.23
N PRO A 666 18.28 21.80 -24.76
CA PRO A 666 17.48 22.09 -25.94
C PRO A 666 16.64 23.37 -25.78
N SER A 667 16.24 23.97 -26.91
CA SER A 667 15.45 25.21 -26.91
C SER A 667 14.17 25.08 -26.07
N GLY A 668 13.92 26.08 -25.21
CA GLY A 668 12.76 26.10 -24.30
C GLY A 668 12.93 25.30 -23.01
N TRP A 669 14.03 24.58 -22.84
CA TRP A 669 14.39 23.89 -21.60
C TRP A 669 15.50 24.66 -20.88
N LYS A 670 15.46 24.69 -19.55
CA LYS A 670 16.41 25.39 -18.68
C LYS A 670 17.01 24.43 -17.66
N SER A 671 18.28 24.63 -17.31
CA SER A 671 18.95 23.92 -16.22
C SER A 671 19.89 24.88 -15.48
N THR A 672 20.45 24.42 -14.36
CA THR A 672 21.51 25.12 -13.63
C THR A 672 22.73 24.22 -13.53
N ASN A 673 23.90 24.80 -13.21
CA ASN A 673 25.13 24.04 -12.95
C ASN A 673 25.06 23.08 -11.74
N LYS A 674 23.94 23.07 -11.00
CA LYS A 674 23.66 22.14 -9.91
C LYS A 674 22.75 20.99 -10.32
N PHE A 675 22.09 21.09 -11.47
CA PHE A 675 21.17 20.08 -11.95
C PHE A 675 21.73 19.34 -13.15
N ARG A 676 21.59 18.02 -13.15
CA ARG A 676 22.07 17.15 -14.24
C ARG A 676 21.08 17.04 -15.40
N TYR A 677 19.85 17.50 -15.20
CA TYR A 677 18.77 17.40 -16.19
C TYR A 677 18.30 18.79 -16.61
N CYS A 678 17.75 18.88 -17.82
CA CYS A 678 17.05 20.06 -18.31
C CYS A 678 15.57 19.98 -17.93
N TYR A 679 14.99 21.10 -17.52
CA TYR A 679 13.59 21.19 -17.09
C TYR A 679 12.84 22.20 -17.95
N LYS A 680 11.57 21.94 -18.21
CA LYS A 680 10.65 22.87 -18.85
C LYS A 680 9.47 23.10 -17.92
N VAL A 681 9.28 24.34 -17.50
CA VAL A 681 8.18 24.71 -16.61
C VAL A 681 7.02 25.19 -17.47
N CYS A 682 5.90 24.50 -17.40
CA CYS A 682 4.63 24.95 -17.98
C CYS A 682 3.86 25.73 -16.92
N LEU A 683 3.80 27.06 -17.06
CA LEU A 683 3.02 27.91 -16.16
C LEU A 683 1.55 27.88 -16.60
N PHE A 684 0.67 27.35 -15.74
CA PHE A 684 -0.77 27.55 -15.89
C PHE A 684 -1.12 28.96 -15.39
N VAL A 685 -1.46 29.85 -16.32
CA VAL A 685 -2.08 31.14 -15.97
C VAL A 685 -3.57 30.88 -15.80
N LEU A 686 -4.01 30.74 -14.54
CA LEU A 686 -5.43 30.73 -14.19
C LEU A 686 -6.03 32.10 -14.51
N TYR A 687 -6.73 32.21 -15.65
CA TYR A 687 -7.64 33.32 -15.88
C TYR A 687 -8.85 33.13 -14.97
N ILE A 688 -8.85 33.81 -13.83
CA ILE A 688 -10.07 34.00 -13.03
C ILE A 688 -10.96 34.97 -13.82
N GLU A 689 -11.88 34.44 -14.63
CA GLU A 689 -13.00 35.24 -15.14
C GLU A 689 -13.93 35.59 -13.96
N ALA A 690 -13.64 36.70 -13.29
CA ALA A 690 -14.62 37.34 -12.44
C ALA A 690 -15.77 37.87 -13.30
N ARG A 691 -16.88 37.12 -13.37
CA ARG A 691 -18.16 37.66 -13.86
C ARG A 691 -18.66 38.73 -12.90
N HIS A 692 -18.34 39.99 -13.15
CA HIS A 692 -19.18 41.12 -12.75
C HIS A 692 -19.05 42.29 -13.76
N THR A 693 -20.13 42.47 -14.52
CA THR A 693 -20.68 43.70 -15.10
C THR A 693 -19.82 44.98 -15.15
N GLN A 694 -19.63 45.47 -16.39
CA GLN A 694 -19.47 46.87 -16.83
C GLN A 694 -18.30 47.70 -16.26
N ASN A 695 -17.17 47.73 -16.97
CA ASN A 695 -16.69 48.94 -17.68
C ASN A 695 -15.38 48.65 -18.43
N LYS A 696 -15.41 48.79 -19.76
CA LYS A 696 -14.23 48.82 -20.63
C LYS A 696 -13.59 50.22 -20.55
N ALA A 697 -12.35 50.31 -20.05
CA ALA A 697 -11.28 51.22 -20.51
C ALA A 697 -10.16 51.28 -19.46
N ALA A 698 -8.89 51.23 -19.90
CA ALA A 698 -7.66 50.98 -19.14
C ALA A 698 -7.59 49.51 -18.69
N TRP A 699 -6.71 48.65 -19.21
CA TRP A 699 -5.30 48.55 -18.83
C TRP A 699 -4.50 47.88 -19.97
N GLY A 700 -4.51 48.49 -21.16
CA GLY A 700 -3.66 48.08 -22.29
C GLY A 700 -2.43 48.97 -22.41
N ALA A 701 -1.52 48.95 -21.42
CA ALA A 701 -0.19 49.58 -21.52
C ALA A 701 0.66 49.26 -20.27
N MET A 702 0.99 47.99 -20.00
CA MET A 702 2.01 47.67 -18.98
C MET A 702 2.64 46.28 -19.14
N ALA A 703 2.74 45.78 -20.37
CA ALA A 703 3.35 44.48 -20.68
C ALA A 703 4.46 44.61 -21.73
N ASP A 704 5.28 45.65 -21.62
CA ASP A 704 6.42 45.87 -22.53
C ASP A 704 7.56 46.61 -21.82
N GLN A 705 7.96 46.13 -20.63
CA GLN A 705 9.21 46.58 -19.98
C GLN A 705 9.62 45.68 -18.81
N GLU A 706 9.87 44.38 -19.05
CA GLU A 706 10.73 43.58 -18.14
C GLU A 706 11.34 42.38 -18.86
N THR A 707 12.07 42.66 -19.93
CA THR A 707 13.16 41.81 -20.42
C THR A 707 14.33 42.70 -20.82
N ARG A 708 15.20 42.96 -19.85
CA ARG A 708 16.64 43.20 -20.04
C ARG A 708 17.40 42.70 -18.82
#